data_AF-A0A925Q275-F1
#
_entry.id   AF-A0A925Q275-F1
#
_cell.length_a   1.000
_cell.length_b   1.000
_cell.length_c   1.000
_cell.angle_alpha   90.00
_cell.angle_beta   90.00
_cell.angle_gamma   90.00
#
_symmetry.space_group_name_H-M   'P 1'
#
loop_
_entity.id
_entity.type
_entity.pdbx_description
1 polymer ?
#
loop_
_entity_poly.entity_id
_entity_poly.type
_entity_poly.pdbx_seq_one_letter_code
_entity_poly.pdbx_strand_id
1 'polypeptide(L)'
;LIGIALQIKYSVLFEGGFLGVWLIWHEWRLKTPVAKIVARSLLYGRLASLPPEHADLRERLKELLDTHPGVETGDFLKRLPEFSAVPAALKLESGSVVGPYRLLHEIGSGGTATVWLAERVDGSIQRKIALKLPHMGLVDRGIAERIAREREILSSLEHPNIARLYDAGVDERGRPYLALEYVDGIPPDEFCRRERLGLRGKLKLFVNMLRAVSFAHARLIVHRDLKPTNILVREDSSVLLLDFGIARLLTPDSPGNPAHTIVGAAALTPAYAAPEQFTGQPVTVATDVYSLGVILYELLTGVSPYSPDGRSIGAYEHAVRHEEPLRMSRAAGPSESGDLAGDLDAIVAKALEKNPSERYVSADAFGNDIERYLAAEPIMARPRSFAYVARKFLRRNALPLSIAIVVLSLLSSALGFAASQWKDAERQRAMAVERLANSRAAEEFSATVLIENIQPGQALSFEQLIARSEQIARDTGANDLRTRIFATEFLSNWYSANALYQNAEAVLTRTIDSLPADAPLVGATLRCKRARLWVELGRPEDSIAVLDEMIALADADDAVASRCLNDRSSVAASNADAHGALAFALEALRRYELAGVESVFERAELLTSIGGSYGIMGKFAEANEKYGETLKLFELAGRRNSRAAANLRDDWATSWMNSGNPRRGLEEIDHGWEIMQELAPAAQDSDKRLLRRGRLLAQLGRFDEALADFKRGGDLAEARGNLANLASIRIGQADVHTQGGRVREAGFALDAAAAVLHQAQLAPTNLVNVRHVLARAEWLAARGDSEAARNGFGHALALYESQNCCRATRALVLAERAELELDLDLDLSAAATDAANARELAPAIEAESFSRFTGLAWHVSGRVFEKQGKPRDARDAFARAAVQFAGALGESHPETLRARAGIERAALSLQVNKTQIDH
;
A
#
# COMPACT_ATOMS: atom_id res chain seq x y z
N LEU A 1 -5.64 10.91 -94.23
CA LEU A 1 -4.40 11.61 -94.65
C LEU A 1 -3.27 11.49 -93.63
N ILE A 2 -3.44 11.96 -92.39
CA ILE A 2 -2.42 11.77 -91.33
C ILE A 2 -2.22 10.27 -91.02
N GLY A 3 -3.27 9.45 -91.13
CA GLY A 3 -3.17 7.98 -91.00
C GLY A 3 -2.36 7.28 -92.10
N ILE A 4 -2.50 7.67 -93.37
CA ILE A 4 -1.74 7.10 -94.51
C ILE A 4 -0.28 7.60 -94.47
N ALA A 5 -0.05 8.83 -93.98
CA ALA A 5 1.28 9.36 -93.74
C ALA A 5 1.99 8.64 -92.56
N LEU A 6 1.24 8.20 -91.55
CA LEU A 6 1.79 7.39 -90.45
C LEU A 6 2.10 5.96 -90.89
N GLN A 7 1.29 5.35 -91.76
CA GLN A 7 1.50 3.96 -92.21
C GLN A 7 2.69 3.78 -93.18
N ILE A 8 3.13 4.84 -93.88
CA ILE A 8 4.40 4.89 -94.62
C ILE A 8 5.59 5.19 -93.68
N LYS A 9 5.36 5.96 -92.62
CA LYS A 9 6.39 6.33 -91.64
C LYS A 9 6.82 5.15 -90.76
N TYR A 10 5.92 4.19 -90.53
CA TYR A 10 6.23 2.96 -89.78
C TYR A 10 7.08 1.94 -90.56
N SER A 11 7.23 2.07 -91.90
CA SER A 11 8.01 1.15 -92.72
C SER A 11 9.49 1.52 -92.88
N VAL A 12 9.91 2.73 -92.50
CA VAL A 12 11.30 3.25 -92.71
C VAL A 12 12.12 3.26 -91.42
N LEU A 13 11.52 3.01 -90.25
CA LEU A 13 12.25 2.88 -88.97
C LEU A 13 12.94 1.52 -88.79
N PHE A 14 12.82 0.60 -89.76
CA PHE A 14 13.43 -0.73 -89.76
C PHE A 14 14.68 -0.81 -90.65
N GLU A 15 15.55 0.19 -90.65
CA GLU A 15 16.92 0.06 -91.16
C GLU A 15 17.78 1.23 -90.65
N GLY A 16 18.82 0.92 -89.86
CA GLY A 16 19.95 1.83 -89.64
C GLY A 16 19.95 2.67 -88.35
N GLY A 17 20.58 2.11 -87.32
CA GLY A 17 21.78 2.70 -86.73
C GLY A 17 21.67 4.00 -85.92
N PHE A 18 22.02 3.89 -84.64
CA PHE A 18 22.64 4.94 -83.82
C PHE A 18 23.82 5.61 -84.58
N LEU A 19 23.57 6.69 -85.34
CA LEU A 19 24.61 7.68 -85.74
C LEU A 19 24.03 9.03 -86.25
N GLY A 20 22.71 9.25 -86.17
CA GLY A 20 22.02 10.47 -86.62
C GLY A 20 21.70 11.49 -85.52
N VAL A 21 22.35 11.39 -84.36
CA VAL A 21 22.21 12.37 -83.25
C VAL A 21 23.05 13.64 -83.48
N TRP A 22 24.04 13.67 -84.36
CA TRP A 22 25.13 14.63 -84.14
C TRP A 22 25.20 15.84 -85.09
N LEU A 23 24.50 15.85 -86.22
CA LEU A 23 24.71 16.87 -87.28
C LEU A 23 23.59 17.90 -87.50
N ILE A 24 22.37 17.71 -86.99
CA ILE A 24 21.28 18.71 -87.17
C ILE A 24 21.14 19.63 -85.93
N TRP A 25 21.78 19.25 -84.83
CA TRP A 25 21.90 20.11 -83.66
C TRP A 25 22.98 21.20 -83.82
N HIS A 26 23.78 21.18 -84.89
CA HIS A 26 24.90 22.12 -85.07
C HIS A 26 25.06 22.59 -86.52
N GLU A 27 24.20 23.54 -86.92
CA GLU A 27 24.45 24.70 -87.81
C GLU A 27 23.15 25.12 -88.53
N TRP A 28 22.33 25.94 -87.86
CA TRP A 28 22.24 27.38 -88.08
C TRP A 28 21.59 27.83 -89.41
N ARG A 29 20.46 28.52 -89.25
CA ARG A 29 20.14 29.78 -89.95
C ARG A 29 20.51 29.87 -91.44
N LEU A 30 19.57 29.51 -92.32
CA LEU A 30 19.41 30.26 -93.57
C LEU A 30 17.93 30.40 -93.93
N LYS A 31 17.40 31.61 -93.67
CA LYS A 31 16.16 32.11 -94.25
C LYS A 31 16.40 32.42 -95.73
N THR A 32 16.31 31.44 -96.64
CA THR A 32 16.36 31.73 -98.08
C THR A 32 15.14 31.16 -98.84
N PRO A 33 14.55 31.91 -99.79
CA PRO A 33 13.35 31.52 -100.54
C PRO A 33 13.48 30.24 -101.38
N VAL A 34 14.70 29.80 -101.68
CA VAL A 34 14.96 28.71 -102.64
C VAL A 34 14.49 27.34 -102.11
N ALA A 35 14.57 27.11 -100.80
CA ALA A 35 14.09 25.87 -100.19
C ALA A 35 12.56 25.69 -100.29
N LYS A 36 11.80 26.78 -100.44
CA LYS A 36 10.33 26.75 -100.52
C LYS A 36 9.82 26.24 -101.87
N ILE A 37 10.54 26.53 -102.95
CA ILE A 37 10.13 26.14 -104.32
C ILE A 37 10.27 24.62 -104.51
N VAL A 38 11.34 24.03 -103.99
CA VAL A 38 11.59 22.58 -104.09
C VAL A 38 10.55 21.76 -103.32
N ALA A 39 10.08 22.27 -102.17
CA ALA A 39 9.05 21.61 -101.37
C ALA A 39 7.67 21.57 -102.07
N ARG A 40 7.34 22.60 -102.86
CA ARG A 40 6.04 22.72 -103.54
C ARG A 40 5.90 21.72 -104.70
N SER A 41 6.95 21.55 -105.51
CA SER A 41 6.96 20.62 -106.65
C SER A 41 6.79 19.15 -106.23
N LEU A 42 7.41 18.77 -105.10
CA LEU A 42 7.29 17.42 -104.52
C LEU A 42 5.89 17.13 -103.96
N LEU A 43 5.16 18.17 -103.53
CA LEU A 43 3.82 18.05 -102.95
C LEU A 43 2.76 17.74 -104.02
N TYR A 44 2.83 18.44 -105.16
CA TYR A 44 1.88 18.24 -106.27
C TYR A 44 2.07 16.90 -107.00
N GLY A 45 3.32 16.42 -107.13
CA GLY A 45 3.59 15.11 -107.71
C GLY A 45 2.97 13.95 -106.90
N ARG A 46 2.95 14.07 -105.57
CA ARG A 46 2.35 13.06 -104.67
C ARG A 46 0.82 13.08 -104.64
N LEU A 47 0.20 14.22 -104.96
CA LEU A 47 -1.26 14.36 -105.07
C LEU A 47 -1.84 13.59 -106.26
N ALA A 48 -1.07 13.45 -107.35
CA ALA A 48 -1.48 12.72 -108.54
C ALA A 48 -1.49 11.19 -108.35
N SER A 49 -0.65 10.65 -107.47
CA SER A 49 -0.47 9.21 -107.25
C SER A 49 -1.36 8.62 -106.14
N LEU A 50 -2.40 9.35 -105.70
CA LEU A 50 -3.31 8.85 -104.67
C LEU A 50 -4.21 7.71 -105.21
N PRO A 51 -4.40 6.60 -104.45
CA PRO A 51 -5.32 5.52 -104.80
C PRO A 51 -6.78 5.99 -104.98
N PRO A 52 -7.64 5.24 -105.70
CA PRO A 52 -9.02 5.63 -106.02
C PRO A 52 -9.90 5.88 -104.78
N GLU A 53 -9.63 5.14 -103.70
CA GLU A 53 -10.25 5.25 -102.36
C GLU A 53 -10.01 6.60 -101.66
N HIS A 54 -9.19 7.50 -102.23
CA HIS A 54 -8.92 8.84 -101.70
C HIS A 54 -9.15 9.96 -102.73
N ALA A 55 -9.99 9.71 -103.75
CA ALA A 55 -10.33 10.70 -104.78
C ALA A 55 -10.95 11.99 -104.18
N ASP A 56 -11.80 11.85 -103.15
CA ASP A 56 -12.53 12.96 -102.52
C ASP A 56 -11.62 13.94 -101.77
N LEU A 57 -10.45 13.47 -101.35
CA LEU A 57 -9.43 14.28 -100.68
C LEU A 57 -8.57 15.06 -101.67
N ARG A 58 -8.52 14.64 -102.94
CA ARG A 58 -7.70 15.24 -103.99
C ARG A 58 -8.20 16.63 -104.36
N GLU A 59 -9.52 16.78 -104.52
CA GLU A 59 -10.17 18.06 -104.79
C GLU A 59 -10.02 19.03 -103.59
N ARG A 60 -10.28 18.55 -102.36
CA ARG A 60 -10.18 19.37 -101.14
C ARG A 60 -8.76 19.88 -100.85
N LEU A 61 -7.74 19.06 -101.11
CA LEU A 61 -6.33 19.44 -100.91
C LEU A 61 -5.83 20.40 -101.99
N LYS A 62 -6.27 20.20 -103.23
CA LYS A 62 -5.94 21.09 -104.34
C LYS A 62 -6.59 22.46 -104.12
N GLU A 63 -7.85 22.48 -103.68
CA GLU A 63 -8.57 23.69 -103.31
C GLU A 63 -7.90 24.43 -102.13
N LEU A 64 -7.40 23.72 -101.10
CA LEU A 64 -6.64 24.31 -99.99
C LEU A 64 -5.28 24.90 -100.38
N LEU A 65 -4.59 24.28 -101.36
CA LEU A 65 -3.30 24.76 -101.86
C LEU A 65 -3.44 25.89 -102.89
N ASP A 66 -4.56 25.94 -103.61
CA ASP A 66 -4.89 26.98 -104.59
C ASP A 66 -5.55 28.21 -103.94
N THR A 67 -6.28 28.07 -102.82
CA THR A 67 -6.97 29.20 -102.16
C THR A 67 -6.07 30.12 -101.34
N HIS A 68 -4.88 29.70 -100.91
CA HIS A 68 -4.00 30.56 -100.09
C HIS A 68 -2.54 30.51 -100.54
N PRO A 69 -2.20 31.02 -101.75
CA PRO A 69 -0.81 31.28 -102.15
C PRO A 69 -0.15 32.39 -101.31
N GLY A 70 -0.91 33.08 -100.45
CA GLY A 70 -0.51 34.26 -99.68
C GLY A 70 0.14 34.01 -98.32
N VAL A 71 0.59 32.80 -97.97
CA VAL A 71 1.42 32.55 -96.75
C VAL A 71 2.90 32.93 -97.01
N GLU A 72 3.12 33.98 -97.81
CA GLU A 72 4.45 34.42 -98.25
C GLU A 72 4.69 35.93 -98.10
N THR A 73 4.18 36.58 -97.07
CA THR A 73 4.78 37.85 -96.58
C THR A 73 4.63 37.98 -95.06
N GLY A 74 5.70 38.48 -94.44
CA GLY A 74 5.97 38.40 -93.00
C GLY A 74 5.22 39.37 -92.09
N ASP A 75 3.93 39.65 -92.32
CA ASP A 75 3.17 40.57 -91.44
C ASP A 75 1.71 40.18 -91.13
N PHE A 76 1.24 38.99 -91.51
CA PHE A 76 -0.08 38.47 -91.07
C PHE A 76 -0.17 38.29 -89.54
N LEU A 77 0.97 38.21 -88.85
CA LEU A 77 1.05 38.00 -87.40
C LEU A 77 0.88 39.28 -86.56
N LYS A 78 0.55 40.45 -87.16
CA LYS A 78 0.50 41.71 -86.40
C LYS A 78 -0.77 42.57 -86.45
N ARG A 79 -1.77 42.32 -87.32
CA ARG A 79 -3.21 42.66 -87.09
C ARG A 79 -4.07 42.52 -88.37
N LEU A 80 -5.33 42.08 -88.18
CA LEU A 80 -6.61 42.37 -88.89
C LEU A 80 -7.43 41.09 -89.24
N PRO A 81 -8.78 41.11 -89.29
CA PRO A 81 -9.73 42.24 -89.21
C PRO A 81 -10.61 42.26 -87.94
N GLU A 82 -11.09 43.45 -87.57
CA GLU A 82 -12.19 43.62 -86.63
C GLU A 82 -13.47 43.01 -87.22
N PHE A 83 -13.93 41.91 -86.61
CA PHE A 83 -15.32 41.52 -86.72
C PHE A 83 -16.13 42.41 -85.79
N SER A 84 -17.00 43.23 -86.38
CA SER A 84 -18.04 43.99 -85.69
C SER A 84 -18.65 43.14 -84.59
N ALA A 85 -18.65 43.67 -83.36
CA ALA A 85 -19.21 43.06 -82.17
C ALA A 85 -20.55 42.37 -82.48
N VAL A 86 -20.57 41.05 -82.35
CA VAL A 86 -21.82 40.33 -82.09
C VAL A 86 -22.26 40.79 -80.70
N PRO A 87 -23.50 41.30 -80.53
CA PRO A 87 -23.92 41.92 -79.29
C PRO A 87 -23.78 40.96 -78.10
N ALA A 88 -23.34 41.54 -76.99
CA ALA A 88 -23.29 40.91 -75.68
C ALA A 88 -24.61 40.21 -75.34
N ALA A 89 -24.49 39.03 -74.74
CA ALA A 89 -25.47 38.38 -73.86
C ALA A 89 -26.96 38.57 -74.25
N LEU A 90 -27.52 37.61 -75.01
CA LEU A 90 -28.92 37.26 -74.77
C LEU A 90 -29.01 36.77 -73.32
N LYS A 91 -29.56 37.62 -72.45
CA LYS A 91 -29.82 37.28 -71.06
C LYS A 91 -30.70 36.04 -71.06
N LEU A 92 -30.17 34.93 -70.59
CA LEU A 92 -30.96 33.71 -70.42
C LEU A 92 -31.96 33.97 -69.30
N GLU A 93 -33.23 33.76 -69.58
CA GLU A 93 -34.32 33.89 -68.61
C GLU A 93 -34.95 32.53 -68.33
N SER A 94 -35.66 32.44 -67.20
CA SER A 94 -36.53 31.30 -66.90
C SER A 94 -37.43 30.96 -68.09
N GLY A 95 -37.49 29.70 -68.49
CA GLY A 95 -38.22 29.21 -69.65
C GLY A 95 -37.40 29.11 -70.94
N SER A 96 -36.19 29.68 -71.01
CA SER A 96 -35.29 29.52 -72.18
C SER A 96 -34.91 28.06 -72.40
N VAL A 97 -34.69 27.66 -73.66
CA VAL A 97 -34.23 26.30 -74.01
C VAL A 97 -32.78 26.32 -74.48
N VAL A 98 -31.95 25.45 -73.91
CA VAL A 98 -30.54 25.25 -74.26
C VAL A 98 -30.31 23.75 -74.43
N GLY A 99 -29.99 23.31 -75.65
CA GLY A 99 -29.99 21.89 -76.00
C GLY A 99 -31.38 21.26 -75.75
N PRO A 100 -31.48 20.05 -75.16
CA PRO A 100 -32.75 19.43 -74.82
C PRO A 100 -33.34 19.92 -73.47
N TYR A 101 -32.81 21.00 -72.87
CA TYR A 101 -33.15 21.43 -71.52
C TYR A 101 -33.83 22.80 -71.49
N ARG A 102 -34.92 22.91 -70.72
CA ARG A 102 -35.59 24.17 -70.37
C ARG A 102 -35.08 24.67 -69.02
N LEU A 103 -34.61 25.92 -68.99
CA LEU A 103 -34.13 26.58 -67.78
C LEU A 103 -35.31 26.93 -66.86
N LEU A 104 -35.21 26.62 -65.57
CA LEU A 104 -36.22 26.95 -64.55
C LEU A 104 -35.83 28.21 -63.78
N HIS A 105 -34.69 28.21 -63.09
CA HIS A 105 -34.13 29.40 -62.45
C HIS A 105 -32.62 29.21 -62.23
N GLU A 106 -31.90 30.30 -62.05
CA GLU A 106 -30.47 30.29 -61.78
C GLU A 106 -30.21 29.79 -60.35
N ILE A 107 -29.32 28.80 -60.20
CA ILE A 107 -28.91 28.25 -58.90
C ILE A 107 -27.49 28.67 -58.49
N GLY A 108 -26.74 29.28 -59.41
CA GLY A 108 -25.47 29.92 -59.11
C GLY A 108 -24.83 30.58 -60.33
N SER A 109 -24.09 31.66 -60.11
CA SER A 109 -23.28 32.32 -61.14
C SER A 109 -21.89 32.60 -60.59
N GLY A 110 -20.87 32.17 -61.32
CA GLY A 110 -19.47 32.37 -60.98
C GLY A 110 -18.71 33.01 -62.14
N GLY A 111 -17.42 33.31 -61.95
CA GLY A 111 -16.60 33.99 -62.96
C GLY A 111 -16.32 33.20 -64.24
N THR A 112 -16.68 31.91 -64.30
CA THR A 112 -16.38 31.02 -65.43
C THR A 112 -17.62 30.34 -66.03
N ALA A 113 -18.78 30.41 -65.37
CA ALA A 113 -20.02 29.78 -65.82
C ALA A 113 -21.24 30.26 -65.02
N THR A 114 -22.42 30.13 -65.61
CA THR A 114 -23.72 30.22 -64.91
C THR A 114 -24.36 28.84 -64.84
N VAL A 115 -24.94 28.50 -63.70
CA VAL A 115 -25.60 27.22 -63.43
C VAL A 115 -27.09 27.46 -63.20
N TRP A 116 -27.91 26.74 -63.94
CA TRP A 116 -29.37 26.80 -63.88
C TRP A 116 -29.95 25.47 -63.40
N LEU A 117 -30.98 25.51 -62.57
CA LEU A 117 -31.87 24.38 -62.45
C LEU A 117 -32.65 24.27 -63.75
N ALA A 118 -32.65 23.09 -64.37
CA ALA A 118 -33.33 22.86 -65.64
C ALA A 118 -34.05 21.50 -65.65
N GLU A 119 -34.96 21.34 -66.60
CA GLU A 119 -35.65 20.09 -66.87
C GLU A 119 -35.58 19.74 -68.36
N ARG A 120 -35.64 18.46 -68.67
CA ARG A 120 -35.53 17.99 -70.06
C ARG A 120 -36.90 18.05 -70.76
N VAL A 121 -36.93 18.52 -72.01
CA VAL A 121 -38.18 18.76 -72.77
C VAL A 121 -38.37 17.84 -73.97
N ASP A 122 -37.44 16.92 -74.24
CA ASP A 122 -37.44 16.02 -75.42
C ASP A 122 -38.26 14.72 -75.25
N GLY A 123 -39.06 14.61 -74.18
CA GLY A 123 -39.93 13.45 -73.90
C GLY A 123 -39.24 12.26 -73.24
N SER A 124 -37.95 12.36 -72.91
CA SER A 124 -37.23 11.39 -72.07
C SER A 124 -37.49 11.62 -70.56
N ILE A 125 -36.83 10.85 -69.68
CA ILE A 125 -37.06 10.85 -68.22
C ILE A 125 -37.07 12.30 -67.65
N GLN A 126 -38.21 12.71 -67.07
CA GLN A 126 -38.36 13.99 -66.40
C GLN A 126 -37.59 14.01 -65.08
N ARG A 127 -36.36 14.55 -65.10
CA ARG A 127 -35.54 14.77 -63.91
C ARG A 127 -35.03 16.21 -63.90
N LYS A 128 -35.04 16.82 -62.71
CA LYS A 128 -34.37 18.11 -62.47
C LYS A 128 -32.85 17.91 -62.55
N ILE A 129 -32.18 18.76 -63.31
CA ILE A 129 -30.73 18.72 -63.53
C ILE A 129 -30.11 20.10 -63.30
N ALA A 130 -28.83 20.13 -62.95
CA ALA A 130 -28.05 21.35 -62.90
C ALA A 130 -27.39 21.57 -64.27
N LEU A 131 -27.87 22.53 -65.04
CA LEU A 131 -27.33 22.88 -66.35
C LEU A 131 -26.28 23.97 -66.20
N LYS A 132 -25.01 23.62 -66.35
CA LYS A 132 -23.88 24.54 -66.31
C LYS A 132 -23.55 25.05 -67.71
N LEU A 133 -23.47 26.38 -67.83
CA LEU A 133 -23.22 27.12 -69.06
C LEU A 133 -21.93 27.94 -68.91
N PRO A 134 -20.79 27.45 -69.44
CA PRO A 134 -19.52 28.17 -69.38
C PRO A 134 -19.58 29.57 -70.02
N HIS A 135 -18.96 30.55 -69.39
CA HIS A 135 -18.77 31.90 -69.91
C HIS A 135 -17.63 31.90 -70.94
N MET A 136 -17.85 31.26 -72.09
CA MET A 136 -16.92 31.31 -73.21
C MET A 136 -17.55 32.04 -74.39
N GLY A 137 -16.74 32.83 -75.10
CA GLY A 137 -17.15 33.46 -76.36
C GLY A 137 -17.53 32.39 -77.38
N LEU A 138 -18.58 32.66 -78.16
CA LEU A 138 -19.00 31.80 -79.26
C LEU A 138 -17.86 31.70 -80.29
N VAL A 139 -17.65 30.49 -80.84
CA VAL A 139 -16.80 30.16 -82.00
C VAL A 139 -15.32 29.82 -81.70
N ASP A 140 -15.06 28.58 -81.28
CA ASP A 140 -13.81 27.86 -81.59
C ASP A 140 -14.17 26.48 -82.19
N ARG A 141 -13.62 26.17 -83.37
CA ARG A 141 -13.93 24.96 -84.16
C ARG A 141 -13.51 23.65 -83.47
N GLY A 142 -12.72 23.72 -82.39
CA GLY A 142 -12.31 22.57 -81.58
C GLY A 142 -13.13 22.31 -80.30
N ILE A 143 -14.08 23.18 -79.93
CA ILE A 143 -14.82 23.08 -78.65
C ILE A 143 -15.66 21.79 -78.58
N ALA A 144 -16.34 21.42 -79.67
CA ALA A 144 -17.20 20.25 -79.67
C ALA A 144 -16.41 18.94 -79.49
N GLU A 145 -15.24 18.80 -80.13
CA GLU A 145 -14.37 17.63 -79.97
C GLU A 145 -13.78 17.53 -78.55
N ARG A 146 -13.45 18.67 -77.94
CA ARG A 146 -12.97 18.73 -76.55
C ARG A 146 -14.07 18.40 -75.56
N ILE A 147 -15.28 18.93 -75.73
CA ILE A 147 -16.43 18.59 -74.90
C ILE A 147 -16.78 17.10 -75.05
N ALA A 148 -16.67 16.53 -76.26
CA ALA A 148 -16.90 15.11 -76.47
C ALA A 148 -15.85 14.24 -75.75
N ARG A 149 -14.57 14.63 -75.79
CA ARG A 149 -13.48 13.95 -75.07
C ARG A 149 -13.64 14.07 -73.55
N GLU A 150 -14.00 15.25 -73.04
CA GLU A 150 -14.22 15.43 -71.61
C GLU A 150 -15.49 14.77 -71.11
N ARG A 151 -16.53 14.68 -71.95
CA ARG A 151 -17.72 13.88 -71.68
C ARG A 151 -17.34 12.41 -71.48
N GLU A 152 -16.49 11.85 -72.32
CA GLU A 152 -16.02 10.47 -72.20
C GLU A 152 -15.26 10.26 -70.89
N ILE A 153 -14.30 11.13 -70.57
CA ILE A 153 -13.50 11.06 -69.33
C ILE A 153 -14.39 11.18 -68.08
N LEU A 154 -15.30 12.15 -68.03
CA LEU A 154 -16.16 12.40 -66.87
C LEU A 154 -17.33 11.42 -66.74
N SER A 155 -17.82 10.86 -67.86
CA SER A 155 -18.85 9.80 -67.81
C SER A 155 -18.36 8.53 -67.11
N SER A 156 -17.04 8.31 -67.05
CA SER A 156 -16.43 7.19 -66.33
C SER A 156 -16.38 7.36 -64.80
N LEU A 157 -16.72 8.56 -64.28
CA LEU A 157 -16.74 8.90 -62.86
C LEU A 157 -18.09 8.61 -62.20
N GLU A 158 -18.51 7.35 -62.21
CA GLU A 158 -19.68 6.92 -61.43
C GLU A 158 -19.29 6.61 -59.98
N HIS A 159 -19.62 7.51 -59.06
CA HIS A 159 -19.38 7.33 -57.62
C HIS A 159 -20.52 7.95 -56.80
N PRO A 160 -20.97 7.34 -55.68
CA PRO A 160 -22.04 7.89 -54.84
C PRO A 160 -21.73 9.28 -54.27
N ASN A 161 -20.45 9.64 -54.16
CA ASN A 161 -19.99 10.95 -53.65
C ASN A 161 -19.46 11.89 -54.74
N ILE A 162 -19.76 11.64 -56.02
CA ILE A 162 -19.44 12.52 -57.14
C ILE A 162 -20.72 12.78 -57.93
N ALA A 163 -21.06 14.04 -58.18
CA ALA A 163 -22.23 14.38 -58.98
C ALA A 163 -22.06 13.86 -60.43
N ARG A 164 -23.06 13.11 -60.90
CA ARG A 164 -23.00 12.46 -62.22
C ARG A 164 -23.13 13.48 -63.34
N LEU A 165 -22.36 13.30 -64.41
CA LEU A 165 -22.58 13.98 -65.68
C LEU A 165 -23.63 13.19 -66.48
N TYR A 166 -24.80 13.77 -66.69
CA TYR A 166 -25.86 13.14 -67.48
C TYR A 166 -25.70 13.39 -68.97
N ASP A 167 -25.28 14.59 -69.35
CA ASP A 167 -25.09 14.96 -70.75
C ASP A 167 -24.12 16.13 -70.88
N ALA A 168 -23.47 16.25 -72.04
CA ALA A 168 -22.61 17.36 -72.39
C ALA A 168 -22.68 17.59 -73.89
N GLY A 169 -22.83 18.85 -74.30
CA GLY A 169 -23.04 19.16 -75.70
C GLY A 169 -22.88 20.64 -76.02
N VAL A 170 -23.23 20.97 -77.26
CA VAL A 170 -23.27 22.32 -77.78
C VAL A 170 -24.66 22.54 -78.33
N ASP A 171 -25.32 23.65 -77.96
CA ASP A 171 -26.64 23.97 -78.49
C ASP A 171 -26.59 24.42 -79.97
N GLU A 172 -27.75 24.61 -80.58
CA GLU A 172 -27.88 25.04 -81.99
C GLU A 172 -27.17 26.38 -82.29
N ARG A 173 -26.86 27.17 -81.26
CA ARG A 173 -26.19 28.46 -81.37
C ARG A 173 -24.69 28.36 -81.14
N GLY A 174 -24.14 27.17 -80.92
CA GLY A 174 -22.73 26.97 -80.65
C GLY A 174 -22.34 27.15 -79.17
N ARG A 175 -23.31 27.21 -78.24
CA ARG A 175 -23.04 27.40 -76.80
C ARG A 175 -22.82 26.06 -76.11
N PRO A 176 -21.69 25.87 -75.40
CA PRO A 176 -21.44 24.65 -74.67
C PRO A 176 -22.34 24.57 -73.42
N TYR A 177 -22.83 23.37 -73.12
CA TYR A 177 -23.59 23.07 -71.91
C TYR A 177 -23.15 21.75 -71.28
N LEU A 178 -23.29 21.66 -69.96
CA LEU A 178 -23.04 20.46 -69.16
C LEU A 178 -24.26 20.20 -68.28
N ALA A 179 -24.92 19.06 -68.45
CA ALA A 179 -26.06 18.64 -67.64
C ALA A 179 -25.58 17.69 -66.54
N LEU A 180 -25.60 18.19 -65.31
CA LEU A 180 -25.11 17.50 -64.12
C LEU A 180 -26.28 17.08 -63.22
N GLU A 181 -26.03 16.14 -62.33
CA GLU A 181 -26.92 15.82 -61.22
C GLU A 181 -27.21 17.09 -60.39
N TYR A 182 -28.50 17.42 -60.25
CA TYR A 182 -28.91 18.43 -59.29
C TYR A 182 -28.84 17.83 -57.89
N VAL A 183 -28.09 18.50 -57.00
CA VAL A 183 -27.88 18.08 -55.62
C VAL A 183 -28.53 19.11 -54.71
N ASP A 184 -29.50 18.65 -53.93
CA ASP A 184 -30.11 19.43 -52.85
C ASP A 184 -29.27 19.27 -51.58
N GLY A 185 -28.37 20.22 -51.33
CA GLY A 185 -27.42 20.17 -50.23
C GLY A 185 -26.75 21.52 -50.01
N ILE A 186 -25.99 21.63 -48.92
CA ILE A 186 -25.30 22.86 -48.51
C ILE A 186 -23.77 22.64 -48.40
N PRO A 187 -22.94 23.69 -48.47
CA PRO A 187 -21.50 23.57 -48.28
C PRO A 187 -21.11 22.94 -46.93
N PRO A 188 -19.96 22.25 -46.83
CA PRO A 188 -19.59 21.48 -45.65
C PRO A 188 -19.33 22.32 -44.40
N ASP A 189 -18.83 23.54 -44.55
CA ASP A 189 -18.61 24.47 -43.43
C ASP A 189 -19.94 24.95 -42.83
N GLU A 190 -20.93 25.22 -43.68
CA GLU A 190 -22.30 25.54 -43.25
C GLU A 190 -22.97 24.34 -42.61
N PHE A 191 -22.84 23.14 -43.20
CA PHE A 191 -23.39 21.90 -42.65
C PHE A 191 -22.84 21.60 -41.25
N CYS A 192 -21.51 21.66 -41.08
CA CYS A 192 -20.87 21.46 -39.78
C CYS A 192 -21.35 22.47 -38.73
N ARG A 193 -21.64 23.72 -39.13
CA ARG A 193 -22.15 24.77 -38.23
C ARG A 193 -23.62 24.57 -37.87
N ARG A 194 -24.45 24.21 -38.86
CA ARG A 194 -25.88 23.94 -38.70
C ARG A 194 -26.13 22.74 -37.78
N GLU A 195 -25.44 21.63 -38.05
CA GLU A 195 -25.57 20.37 -37.28
C GLU A 195 -24.71 20.35 -36.00
N ARG A 196 -23.93 21.42 -35.73
CA ARG A 196 -23.01 21.54 -34.59
C ARG A 196 -22.08 20.33 -34.45
N LEU A 197 -21.50 19.87 -35.55
CA LEU A 197 -20.63 18.71 -35.54
C LEU A 197 -19.36 18.95 -34.72
N GLY A 198 -19.13 18.07 -33.73
CA GLY A 198 -17.86 18.01 -33.02
C GLY A 198 -16.70 17.54 -33.92
N LEU A 199 -15.46 17.68 -33.44
CA LEU A 199 -14.23 17.37 -34.19
C LEU A 199 -14.26 16.01 -34.91
N ARG A 200 -14.67 14.95 -34.21
CA ARG A 200 -14.76 13.59 -34.80
C ARG A 200 -15.76 13.52 -35.95
N GLY A 201 -16.87 14.25 -35.87
CA GLY A 201 -17.88 14.34 -36.94
C GLY A 201 -17.33 15.06 -38.16
N LYS A 202 -16.70 16.23 -37.95
CA LYS A 202 -16.03 17.01 -39.01
C LYS A 202 -14.98 16.18 -39.76
N LEU A 203 -14.13 15.45 -39.04
CA LEU A 203 -13.08 14.60 -39.62
C LEU A 203 -13.66 13.42 -40.42
N LYS A 204 -14.73 12.77 -39.95
CA LYS A 204 -15.40 11.71 -40.71
C LYS A 204 -16.01 12.23 -42.01
N LEU A 205 -16.67 13.38 -41.94
CA LEU A 205 -17.23 14.05 -43.12
C LEU A 205 -16.12 14.37 -44.13
N PHE A 206 -14.99 14.88 -43.66
CA PHE A 206 -13.83 15.19 -44.49
C PHE A 206 -13.17 13.95 -45.10
N VAL A 207 -13.09 12.83 -44.37
CA VAL A 207 -12.61 11.55 -44.93
C VAL A 207 -13.47 11.10 -46.11
N ASN A 208 -14.80 11.32 -46.08
CA ASN A 208 -15.66 11.01 -47.22
C ASN A 208 -15.34 11.90 -48.44
N MET A 209 -14.97 13.17 -48.24
CA MET A 209 -14.49 14.05 -49.32
C MET A 209 -13.19 13.50 -49.93
N LEU A 210 -12.22 13.14 -49.07
CA LEU A 210 -10.95 12.56 -49.51
C LEU A 210 -11.12 11.28 -50.31
N ARG A 211 -12.07 10.41 -49.92
CA ARG A 211 -12.40 9.19 -50.65
C ARG A 211 -12.98 9.47 -52.03
N ALA A 212 -13.88 10.45 -52.15
CA ALA A 212 -14.42 10.87 -53.44
C ALA A 212 -13.32 11.41 -54.38
N VAL A 213 -12.43 12.26 -53.85
CA VAL A 213 -11.29 12.80 -54.61
C VAL A 213 -10.29 11.70 -54.99
N SER A 214 -9.98 10.78 -54.07
CA SER A 214 -9.11 9.63 -54.31
C SER A 214 -9.65 8.73 -55.44
N PHE A 215 -10.97 8.50 -55.48
CA PHE A 215 -11.60 7.75 -56.56
C PHE A 215 -11.37 8.38 -57.94
N ALA A 216 -11.41 9.71 -58.03
CA ALA A 216 -11.09 10.43 -59.26
C ALA A 216 -9.60 10.37 -59.60
N HIS A 217 -8.72 10.54 -58.60
CA HIS A 217 -7.26 10.42 -58.77
C HIS A 217 -6.83 9.04 -59.27
N ALA A 218 -7.49 7.97 -58.82
CA ALA A 218 -7.24 6.60 -59.30
C ALA A 218 -7.55 6.41 -60.79
N ARG A 219 -8.35 7.31 -61.39
CA ARG A 219 -8.65 7.38 -62.82
C ARG A 219 -7.86 8.47 -63.54
N LEU A 220 -6.81 8.99 -62.90
CA LEU A 220 -5.93 10.06 -63.40
C LEU A 220 -6.63 11.41 -63.60
N ILE A 221 -7.77 11.62 -62.94
CA ILE A 221 -8.56 12.86 -63.04
C ILE A 221 -8.29 13.73 -61.80
N VAL A 222 -7.71 14.92 -62.02
CA VAL A 222 -7.44 15.94 -60.99
C VAL A 222 -8.54 17.00 -61.05
N HIS A 223 -9.04 17.44 -59.89
CA HIS A 223 -10.18 18.35 -59.78
C HIS A 223 -9.82 19.81 -60.09
N ARG A 224 -8.65 20.29 -59.64
CA ARG A 224 -8.04 21.61 -59.95
C ARG A 224 -8.73 22.86 -59.39
N ASP A 225 -9.98 22.78 -58.96
CA ASP A 225 -10.74 23.88 -58.33
C ASP A 225 -11.52 23.39 -57.09
N LEU A 226 -10.84 22.68 -56.18
CA LEU A 226 -11.47 22.26 -54.92
C LEU A 226 -11.64 23.47 -53.99
N LYS A 227 -12.89 23.68 -53.56
CA LYS A 227 -13.31 24.71 -52.61
C LYS A 227 -14.64 24.30 -51.96
N PRO A 228 -15.03 24.87 -50.80
CA PRO A 228 -16.25 24.47 -50.09
C PRO A 228 -17.52 24.53 -50.96
N THR A 229 -17.64 25.51 -51.86
CA THR A 229 -18.82 25.65 -52.73
C THR A 229 -18.93 24.60 -53.84
N ASN A 230 -17.84 23.87 -54.13
CA ASN A 230 -17.84 22.73 -55.06
C ASN A 230 -18.03 21.39 -54.32
N ILE A 231 -18.36 21.42 -53.04
CA ILE A 231 -18.64 20.24 -52.22
C ILE A 231 -19.98 20.49 -51.54
N LEU A 232 -20.96 19.61 -51.76
CA LEU A 232 -22.26 19.72 -51.08
C LEU A 232 -22.46 18.55 -50.13
N VAL A 233 -23.14 18.83 -49.03
CA VAL A 233 -23.54 17.85 -48.02
C VAL A 233 -25.06 17.83 -47.97
N ARG A 234 -25.65 16.67 -48.23
CA ARG A 234 -27.09 16.44 -48.12
C ARG A 234 -27.50 16.32 -46.65
N GLU A 235 -28.80 16.37 -46.39
CA GLU A 235 -29.36 16.18 -45.05
C GLU A 235 -28.96 14.84 -44.40
N ASP A 236 -28.79 13.79 -45.21
CA ASP A 236 -28.31 12.46 -44.76
C ASP A 236 -26.80 12.39 -44.47
N SER A 237 -26.09 13.53 -44.46
CA SER A 237 -24.63 13.66 -44.31
C SER A 237 -23.81 13.05 -45.45
N SER A 238 -24.42 12.70 -46.59
CA SER A 238 -23.68 12.29 -47.78
C SER A 238 -22.98 13.47 -48.44
N VAL A 239 -21.69 13.33 -48.68
CA VAL A 239 -20.85 14.32 -49.38
C VAL A 239 -20.94 14.09 -50.87
N LEU A 240 -21.14 15.13 -51.67
CA LEU A 240 -21.08 15.07 -53.12
C LEU A 240 -20.10 16.13 -53.63
N LEU A 241 -19.09 15.67 -54.36
CA LEU A 241 -18.16 16.52 -55.08
C LEU A 241 -18.79 16.98 -56.40
N LEU A 242 -18.74 18.29 -56.63
CA LEU A 242 -19.28 18.94 -57.82
C LEU A 242 -18.15 19.47 -58.70
N ASP A 243 -18.38 19.48 -60.01
CA ASP A 243 -17.69 20.34 -60.97
C ASP A 243 -16.14 20.23 -61.01
N PHE A 244 -15.65 19.24 -61.76
CA PHE A 244 -14.22 19.00 -62.02
C PHE A 244 -13.59 20.05 -62.97
N GLY A 245 -13.60 21.33 -62.61
CA GLY A 245 -12.79 22.39 -63.25
C GLY A 245 -12.85 22.44 -64.78
N ILE A 246 -13.96 21.99 -65.37
CA ILE A 246 -14.03 21.53 -66.77
C ILE A 246 -13.70 22.66 -67.75
N ALA A 247 -14.02 23.91 -67.38
CA ALA A 247 -13.72 25.09 -68.17
C ALA A 247 -12.22 25.29 -68.48
N ARG A 248 -11.31 24.78 -67.63
CA ARG A 248 -9.84 24.84 -67.84
C ARG A 248 -9.30 23.73 -68.74
N LEU A 249 -10.03 22.63 -68.90
CA LEU A 249 -9.68 21.54 -69.83
C LEU A 249 -10.11 21.86 -71.27
N LEU A 250 -11.05 22.80 -71.43
CA LEU A 250 -11.57 23.23 -72.73
C LEU A 250 -10.71 24.32 -73.41
N THR A 251 -9.76 24.94 -72.70
CA THR A 251 -8.76 25.89 -73.24
C THR A 251 -7.64 25.17 -74.03
N PRO A 252 -7.06 25.78 -75.11
CA PRO A 252 -6.08 25.09 -75.95
C PRO A 252 -4.78 24.75 -75.21
N ASP A 253 -4.40 23.47 -75.22
CA ASP A 253 -3.04 23.05 -74.87
C ASP A 253 -2.08 23.49 -75.99
N SER A 254 -1.13 24.36 -75.66
CA SER A 254 0.07 24.57 -76.46
C SER A 254 1.28 24.63 -75.53
N PRO A 255 2.20 23.66 -75.58
CA PRO A 255 3.43 23.72 -74.81
C PRO A 255 4.33 24.82 -75.38
N GLY A 256 4.63 25.85 -74.57
CA GLY A 256 5.77 26.75 -74.82
C GLY A 256 5.49 28.22 -75.17
N ASN A 257 4.29 28.78 -74.96
CA ASN A 257 4.05 30.22 -75.19
C ASN A 257 3.80 31.00 -73.87
N PRO A 258 4.70 31.92 -73.44
CA PRO A 258 4.60 32.63 -72.16
C PRO A 258 3.53 33.75 -72.12
N ALA A 259 2.65 33.84 -73.12
CA ALA A 259 1.52 34.79 -73.15
C ALA A 259 0.21 34.23 -72.54
N HIS A 260 0.17 32.97 -72.09
CA HIS A 260 -1.01 32.37 -71.45
C HIS A 260 -1.18 32.74 -69.96
N THR A 261 -0.22 33.46 -69.39
CA THR A 261 -0.20 33.81 -67.96
C THR A 261 -1.24 34.87 -67.56
N ILE A 262 -1.83 35.61 -68.51
CA ILE A 262 -2.78 36.70 -68.20
C ILE A 262 -4.25 36.25 -68.30
N VAL A 263 -4.59 35.25 -69.14
CA VAL A 263 -5.97 34.72 -69.24
C VAL A 263 -6.22 33.56 -68.26
N GLY A 264 -5.18 32.80 -67.88
CA GLY A 264 -5.28 31.77 -66.82
C GLY A 264 -5.54 32.33 -65.41
N ALA A 265 -5.25 33.62 -65.20
CA ALA A 265 -5.46 34.33 -63.93
C ALA A 265 -6.93 34.67 -63.63
N ALA A 266 -7.80 34.77 -64.65
CA ALA A 266 -9.21 35.14 -64.48
C ALA A 266 -10.10 34.02 -63.91
N ALA A 267 -9.58 32.78 -63.81
CA ALA A 267 -10.33 31.59 -63.41
C ALA A 267 -9.68 30.83 -62.23
N LEU A 268 -8.90 31.51 -61.40
CA LEU A 268 -8.33 30.95 -60.17
C LEU A 268 -9.16 31.41 -58.97
N THR A 269 -9.44 30.51 -58.02
CA THR A 269 -9.96 30.89 -56.69
C THR A 269 -8.76 31.08 -55.75
N PRO A 270 -8.24 32.31 -55.53
CA PRO A 270 -6.91 32.49 -54.95
C PRO A 270 -6.75 31.95 -53.53
N ALA A 271 -7.84 31.90 -52.76
CA ALA A 271 -7.84 31.40 -51.37
C ALA A 271 -7.54 29.90 -51.22
N TYR A 272 -7.82 29.08 -52.25
CA TYR A 272 -7.64 27.62 -52.21
C TYR A 272 -6.58 27.11 -53.18
N ALA A 273 -5.96 28.01 -53.93
CA ALA A 273 -5.01 27.69 -54.99
C ALA A 273 -3.66 27.27 -54.42
N ALA A 274 -3.08 26.21 -54.97
CA ALA A 274 -1.75 25.76 -54.57
C ALA A 274 -0.65 26.66 -55.18
N PRO A 275 0.55 26.75 -54.56
CA PRO A 275 1.68 27.55 -55.05
C PRO A 275 2.04 27.31 -56.53
N GLU A 276 1.97 26.05 -56.99
CA GLU A 276 2.22 25.67 -58.38
C GLU A 276 1.22 26.29 -59.38
N GLN A 277 -0.02 26.58 -58.94
CA GLN A 277 -1.05 27.18 -59.80
C GLN A 277 -0.83 28.67 -60.06
N PHE A 278 -0.14 29.38 -59.16
CA PHE A 278 0.27 30.78 -59.37
C PHE A 278 1.49 30.90 -60.27
N THR A 279 2.39 29.91 -60.21
CA THR A 279 3.68 29.91 -60.93
C THR A 279 3.61 29.24 -62.30
N GLY A 280 2.47 28.65 -62.67
CA GLY A 280 2.28 27.94 -63.95
C GLY A 280 3.00 26.59 -64.02
N GLN A 281 3.35 26.01 -62.88
CA GLN A 281 3.94 24.67 -62.79
C GLN A 281 2.89 23.56 -63.04
N PRO A 282 3.31 22.31 -63.36
CA PRO A 282 2.37 21.22 -63.64
C PRO A 282 1.42 20.95 -62.48
N VAL A 283 0.11 20.97 -62.76
CA VAL A 283 -0.95 20.64 -61.80
C VAL A 283 -1.07 19.11 -61.68
N THR A 284 -1.00 18.60 -60.46
CA THR A 284 -1.03 17.16 -60.16
C THR A 284 -2.00 16.84 -59.03
N VAL A 285 -2.07 15.57 -58.62
CA VAL A 285 -2.82 15.13 -57.41
C VAL A 285 -2.42 15.94 -56.17
N ALA A 286 -1.14 16.34 -56.05
CA ALA A 286 -0.65 17.14 -54.93
C ALA A 286 -1.28 18.55 -54.87
N THR A 287 -1.79 19.07 -55.99
CA THR A 287 -2.53 20.34 -56.05
C THR A 287 -3.88 20.21 -55.36
N ASP A 288 -4.62 19.13 -55.62
CA ASP A 288 -5.89 18.87 -54.94
C ASP A 288 -5.69 18.59 -53.44
N VAL A 289 -4.61 17.87 -53.08
CA VAL A 289 -4.23 17.62 -51.68
C VAL A 289 -4.01 18.93 -50.92
N TYR A 290 -3.39 19.93 -51.55
CA TYR A 290 -3.20 21.25 -50.95
C TYR A 290 -4.52 21.96 -50.72
N SER A 291 -5.38 22.04 -51.73
CA SER A 291 -6.71 22.67 -51.61
C SER A 291 -7.57 21.97 -50.54
N LEU A 292 -7.51 20.64 -50.45
CA LEU A 292 -8.12 19.87 -49.37
C LEU A 292 -7.53 20.22 -48.00
N GLY A 293 -6.21 20.43 -47.92
CA GLY A 293 -5.54 20.91 -46.70
C GLY A 293 -6.07 22.27 -46.23
N VAL A 294 -6.29 23.21 -47.16
CA VAL A 294 -6.89 24.52 -46.87
C VAL A 294 -8.34 24.36 -46.38
N ILE A 295 -9.14 23.52 -47.04
CA ILE A 295 -10.52 23.23 -46.64
C ILE A 295 -10.56 22.62 -45.23
N LEU A 296 -9.69 21.65 -44.93
CA LEU A 296 -9.63 21.04 -43.59
C LEU A 296 -9.22 22.07 -42.53
N TYR A 297 -8.24 22.91 -42.84
CA TYR A 297 -7.82 23.99 -41.94
C TYR A 297 -9.00 24.91 -41.59
N GLU A 298 -9.75 25.36 -42.59
CA GLU A 298 -10.92 26.22 -42.41
C GLU A 298 -12.05 25.51 -41.66
N LEU A 299 -12.30 24.24 -41.95
CA LEU A 299 -13.36 23.46 -41.29
C LEU A 299 -13.09 23.27 -39.78
N LEU A 300 -11.82 23.15 -39.41
CA LEU A 300 -11.38 22.93 -38.05
C LEU A 300 -11.18 24.22 -37.26
N THR A 301 -10.74 25.30 -37.89
CA THR A 301 -10.40 26.57 -37.19
C THR A 301 -11.44 27.68 -37.38
N GLY A 302 -12.28 27.58 -38.41
CA GLY A 302 -13.23 28.63 -38.81
C GLY A 302 -12.59 29.82 -39.54
N VAL A 303 -11.28 29.81 -39.77
CA VAL A 303 -10.53 30.88 -40.45
C VAL A 303 -9.64 30.31 -41.55
N SER A 304 -9.32 31.12 -42.56
CA SER A 304 -8.44 30.72 -43.67
C SER A 304 -6.97 30.68 -43.22
N PRO A 305 -6.13 29.75 -43.73
CA PRO A 305 -4.70 29.72 -43.42
C PRO A 305 -3.95 30.96 -43.92
N TYR A 306 -4.48 31.64 -44.95
CA TYR A 306 -3.94 32.89 -45.51
C TYR A 306 -5.05 33.93 -45.66
N SER A 307 -4.87 35.12 -45.08
CA SER A 307 -5.81 36.24 -45.19
C SER A 307 -5.08 37.57 -45.40
N PRO A 308 -4.44 37.77 -46.58
CA PRO A 308 -3.64 38.95 -46.83
C PRO A 308 -4.49 40.21 -47.01
N ASP A 309 -3.96 41.36 -46.57
CA ASP A 309 -4.62 42.66 -46.70
C ASP A 309 -4.81 43.02 -48.20
N GLY A 310 -6.04 43.38 -48.57
CA GLY A 310 -6.37 43.82 -49.94
C GLY A 310 -6.91 42.74 -50.90
N ARG A 311 -7.03 41.47 -50.48
CA ARG A 311 -7.70 40.34 -51.21
C ARG A 311 -7.39 40.22 -52.72
N SER A 312 -6.26 40.76 -53.18
CA SER A 312 -5.88 40.72 -54.59
C SER A 312 -5.20 39.38 -54.91
N ILE A 313 -5.24 38.97 -56.18
CA ILE A 313 -4.57 37.73 -56.63
C ILE A 313 -3.07 37.75 -56.27
N GLY A 314 -2.40 38.89 -56.43
CA GLY A 314 -0.98 39.04 -56.09
C GLY A 314 -0.70 38.98 -54.59
N ALA A 315 -1.62 39.46 -53.74
CA ALA A 315 -1.49 39.35 -52.28
C ALA A 315 -1.62 37.89 -51.81
N TYR A 316 -2.56 37.14 -52.39
CA TYR A 316 -2.68 35.70 -52.16
C TYR A 316 -1.46 34.93 -52.69
N GLU A 317 -0.96 35.25 -53.89
CA GLU A 317 0.25 34.63 -54.42
C GLU A 317 1.43 34.83 -53.46
N HIS A 318 1.64 36.05 -52.94
CA HIS A 318 2.71 36.33 -52.01
C HIS A 318 2.59 35.50 -50.73
N ALA A 319 1.41 35.51 -50.08
CA ALA A 319 1.16 34.79 -48.85
C ALA A 319 1.29 33.26 -49.03
N VAL A 320 0.67 32.71 -50.08
CA VAL A 320 0.74 31.27 -50.38
C VAL A 320 2.16 30.82 -50.69
N ARG A 321 3.04 31.68 -51.22
CA ARG A 321 4.42 31.28 -51.55
C ARG A 321 5.43 31.51 -50.43
N HIS A 322 5.26 32.56 -49.62
CA HIS A 322 6.32 33.01 -48.71
C HIS A 322 5.91 33.01 -47.23
N GLU A 323 4.62 32.94 -46.91
CA GLU A 323 4.14 32.96 -45.53
C GLU A 323 3.86 31.52 -45.04
N GLU A 324 4.27 31.25 -43.81
CA GLU A 324 3.91 30.02 -43.11
C GLU A 324 2.51 30.17 -42.50
N PRO A 325 1.60 29.18 -42.71
CA PRO A 325 0.28 29.26 -42.10
C PRO A 325 0.40 29.18 -40.57
N LEU A 326 -0.44 29.93 -39.86
CA LEU A 326 -0.53 29.81 -38.40
C LEU A 326 -0.89 28.37 -38.03
N ARG A 327 -0.33 27.84 -36.94
CA ARG A 327 -0.75 26.51 -36.43
C ARG A 327 -2.23 26.56 -36.04
N MET A 328 -2.99 25.52 -36.37
CA MET A 328 -4.43 25.47 -36.09
C MET A 328 -4.70 25.60 -34.59
N SER A 329 -3.85 25.01 -33.75
CA SER A 329 -3.92 25.15 -32.29
C SER A 329 -3.85 26.60 -31.78
N ARG A 330 -3.23 27.51 -32.54
CA ARG A 330 -3.14 28.95 -32.25
C ARG A 330 -4.20 29.78 -32.97
N ALA A 331 -4.70 29.30 -34.11
CA ALA A 331 -5.73 29.97 -34.90
C ALA A 331 -7.15 29.71 -34.39
N ALA A 332 -7.40 28.56 -33.77
CA ALA A 332 -8.67 28.23 -33.14
C ALA A 332 -8.82 28.89 -31.75
N GLY A 333 -10.08 29.05 -31.29
CA GLY A 333 -10.37 29.61 -29.97
C GLY A 333 -9.86 28.74 -28.80
N PRO A 334 -9.70 29.31 -27.58
CA PRO A 334 -9.03 28.65 -26.44
C PRO A 334 -9.59 27.28 -26.05
N SER A 335 -10.87 27.04 -26.30
CA SER A 335 -11.57 25.78 -25.97
C SER A 335 -11.25 24.63 -26.94
N GLU A 336 -10.80 24.90 -28.16
CA GLU A 336 -10.55 23.90 -29.20
C GLU A 336 -9.04 23.69 -29.47
N SER A 337 -8.19 24.58 -28.96
CA SER A 337 -6.72 24.54 -29.12
C SER A 337 -6.09 23.23 -28.65
N GLY A 338 -6.63 22.60 -27.59
CA GLY A 338 -6.08 21.38 -27.01
C GLY A 338 -6.25 20.13 -27.88
N ASP A 339 -7.38 20.02 -28.58
CA ASP A 339 -7.69 18.85 -29.42
C ASP A 339 -7.06 18.93 -30.82
N LEU A 340 -6.84 20.15 -31.31
CA LEU A 340 -6.19 20.44 -32.59
C LEU A 340 -4.65 20.39 -32.51
N ALA A 341 -4.10 20.60 -31.31
CA ALA A 341 -2.67 20.54 -31.08
C ALA A 341 -2.13 19.11 -31.31
N GLY A 342 -1.01 19.02 -32.01
CA GLY A 342 -0.25 17.78 -32.11
C GLY A 342 -0.38 17.08 -33.45
N ASP A 343 -1.18 16.02 -33.49
CA ASP A 343 -1.28 15.13 -34.65
C ASP A 343 -2.08 15.77 -35.79
N LEU A 344 -3.18 16.49 -35.50
CA LEU A 344 -3.96 17.19 -36.52
C LEU A 344 -3.19 18.38 -37.11
N ASP A 345 -2.50 19.17 -36.27
CA ASP A 345 -1.56 20.20 -36.73
C ASP A 345 -0.53 19.63 -37.71
N ALA A 346 0.04 18.45 -37.42
CA ALA A 346 1.04 17.82 -38.30
C ALA A 346 0.43 17.31 -39.62
N ILE A 347 -0.78 16.75 -39.56
CA ILE A 347 -1.51 16.29 -40.75
C ILE A 347 -1.80 17.46 -41.70
N VAL A 348 -2.32 18.58 -41.18
CA VAL A 348 -2.64 19.75 -42.01
C VAL A 348 -1.39 20.46 -42.51
N ALA A 349 -0.36 20.61 -41.67
CA ALA A 349 0.93 21.17 -42.10
C ALA A 349 1.52 20.37 -43.27
N LYS A 350 1.50 19.03 -43.20
CA LYS A 350 1.96 18.17 -44.29
C LYS A 350 1.16 18.36 -45.59
N ALA A 351 -0.16 18.56 -45.50
CA ALA A 351 -0.98 18.83 -46.68
C ALA A 351 -0.69 20.22 -47.30
N LEU A 352 -0.30 21.20 -46.48
CA LEU A 352 -0.03 22.59 -46.86
C LEU A 352 1.43 22.90 -47.21
N GLU A 353 2.30 21.89 -47.27
CA GLU A 353 3.71 22.07 -47.65
C GLU A 353 3.82 22.79 -49.00
N LYS A 354 4.76 23.74 -49.11
CA LYS A 354 4.89 24.55 -50.34
C LYS A 354 5.36 23.69 -51.51
N ASN A 355 6.26 22.75 -51.25
CA ASN A 355 6.77 21.81 -52.24
C ASN A 355 5.79 20.64 -52.46
N PRO A 356 5.27 20.40 -53.68
CA PRO A 356 4.34 19.31 -53.96
C PRO A 356 4.85 17.91 -53.57
N SER A 357 6.17 17.65 -53.60
CA SER A 357 6.72 16.33 -53.25
C SER A 357 6.74 16.02 -51.76
N GLU A 358 6.61 17.03 -50.90
CA GLU A 358 6.60 16.89 -49.44
C GLU A 358 5.20 16.69 -48.87
N ARG A 359 4.17 16.96 -49.70
CA ARG A 359 2.76 16.72 -49.38
C ARG A 359 2.43 15.22 -49.36
N TYR A 360 1.20 14.89 -48.98
CA TYR A 360 0.69 13.53 -49.16
C TYR A 360 0.70 13.14 -50.64
N VAL A 361 1.23 11.95 -50.91
CA VAL A 361 1.32 11.38 -52.28
C VAL A 361 -0.05 11.18 -52.94
N SER A 362 -1.12 11.06 -52.14
CA SER A 362 -2.49 10.91 -52.61
C SER A 362 -3.51 11.40 -51.56
N ALA A 363 -4.74 11.67 -52.00
CA ALA A 363 -5.86 11.95 -51.09
C ALA A 363 -6.18 10.77 -50.15
N ASP A 364 -5.90 9.53 -50.58
CA ASP A 364 -6.04 8.34 -49.74
C ASP A 364 -5.01 8.32 -48.61
N ALA A 365 -3.75 8.64 -48.89
CA ALA A 365 -2.70 8.73 -47.87
C ALA A 365 -3.00 9.81 -46.83
N PHE A 366 -3.60 10.93 -47.25
CA PHE A 366 -4.10 11.96 -46.35
C PHE A 366 -5.25 11.43 -45.48
N GLY A 367 -6.23 10.73 -46.09
CA GLY A 367 -7.36 10.13 -45.38
C GLY A 367 -6.93 9.10 -44.34
N ASN A 368 -5.99 8.23 -44.68
CA ASN A 368 -5.43 7.21 -43.80
C ASN A 368 -4.82 7.81 -42.53
N ASP A 369 -4.16 8.97 -42.61
CA ASP A 369 -3.60 9.63 -41.43
C ASP A 369 -4.69 10.21 -40.52
N ILE A 370 -5.79 10.72 -41.08
CA ILE A 370 -6.95 11.15 -40.30
C ILE A 370 -7.64 9.96 -39.65
N GLU A 371 -7.80 8.84 -40.36
CA GLU A 371 -8.36 7.61 -39.80
C GLU A 371 -7.49 7.04 -38.68
N ARG A 372 -6.16 7.07 -38.84
CA ARG A 372 -5.21 6.73 -37.77
C ARG A 372 -5.39 7.63 -36.55
N TYR A 373 -5.53 8.94 -36.75
CA TYR A 373 -5.84 9.86 -35.65
C TYR A 373 -7.16 9.47 -34.95
N LEU A 374 -8.22 9.20 -35.70
CA LEU A 374 -9.54 8.79 -35.19
C LEU A 374 -9.52 7.43 -34.46
N ALA A 375 -8.60 6.54 -34.82
CA ALA A 375 -8.38 5.23 -34.19
C ALA A 375 -7.33 5.27 -33.06
N ALA A 376 -6.81 6.45 -32.72
CA ALA A 376 -5.70 6.63 -31.78
C ALA A 376 -4.44 5.81 -32.15
N GLU A 377 -4.14 5.72 -33.45
CA GLU A 377 -2.94 5.11 -33.99
C GLU A 377 -1.84 6.13 -34.28
N PRO A 378 -0.58 5.69 -34.40
CA PRO A 378 0.51 6.54 -34.85
C PRO A 378 0.31 7.01 -36.31
N ILE A 379 0.14 8.32 -36.50
CA ILE A 379 0.08 8.96 -37.84
C ILE A 379 1.44 9.00 -38.55
N MET A 380 1.43 9.07 -39.88
CA MET A 380 2.62 9.10 -40.74
C MET A 380 3.19 10.52 -40.94
N ALA A 381 2.41 11.57 -40.71
CA ALA A 381 2.89 12.95 -40.73
C ALA A 381 3.86 13.31 -39.57
N ARG A 382 4.08 12.42 -38.59
CA ARG A 382 5.06 12.61 -37.52
C ARG A 382 6.15 11.54 -37.50
N PRO A 383 7.38 11.87 -37.10
CA PRO A 383 8.43 10.88 -36.90
C PRO A 383 8.03 9.90 -35.79
N ARG A 384 8.25 8.61 -36.04
CA ARG A 384 7.90 7.53 -35.11
C ARG A 384 8.91 7.47 -33.96
N SER A 385 8.57 8.06 -32.81
CA SER A 385 9.32 7.86 -31.57
C SER A 385 8.71 6.73 -30.73
N PHE A 386 9.54 5.96 -30.02
CA PHE A 386 9.09 4.87 -29.16
C PHE A 386 8.06 5.35 -28.11
N ALA A 387 8.33 6.49 -27.48
CA ALA A 387 7.43 7.09 -26.49
C ALA A 387 6.07 7.47 -27.07
N TYR A 388 6.02 7.98 -28.31
CA TYR A 388 4.77 8.31 -28.99
C TYR A 388 3.93 7.05 -29.31
N VAL A 389 4.58 6.01 -29.84
CA VAL A 389 3.91 4.74 -30.16
C VAL A 389 3.40 4.04 -28.89
N ALA A 390 4.22 3.98 -27.84
CA ALA A 390 3.83 3.40 -26.55
C ALA A 390 2.63 4.13 -25.94
N ARG A 391 2.61 5.47 -25.97
CA ARG A 391 1.47 6.26 -25.48
C ARG A 391 0.17 5.97 -26.23
N LYS A 392 0.23 5.87 -27.56
CA LYS A 392 -0.92 5.53 -28.41
C LYS A 392 -1.41 4.10 -28.11
N PHE A 393 -0.50 3.15 -27.95
CA PHE A 393 -0.82 1.77 -27.59
C PHE A 393 -1.49 1.66 -26.21
N LEU A 394 -0.97 2.36 -25.20
CA LEU A 394 -1.55 2.39 -23.86
C LEU A 394 -2.95 3.01 -23.85
N ARG A 395 -3.15 4.14 -24.54
CA ARG A 395 -4.46 4.79 -24.63
C ARG A 395 -5.50 3.91 -25.32
N ARG A 396 -5.09 3.15 -26.35
CA ARG A 396 -5.98 2.24 -27.09
C ARG A 396 -6.33 0.97 -26.30
N ASN A 397 -5.39 0.46 -25.50
CA ASN A 397 -5.53 -0.82 -24.79
C ASN A 397 -5.69 -0.66 -23.27
N ALA A 398 -6.16 0.49 -22.78
CA ALA A 398 -6.25 0.78 -21.35
C ALA A 398 -7.08 -0.26 -20.58
N LEU A 399 -8.23 -0.68 -21.14
CA LEU A 399 -9.10 -1.68 -20.53
C LEU A 399 -8.45 -3.09 -20.44
N PRO A 400 -8.00 -3.73 -21.54
CA PRO A 400 -7.34 -5.04 -21.44
C PRO A 400 -6.04 -5.00 -20.64
N LEU A 401 -5.29 -3.90 -20.68
CA LEU A 401 -4.09 -3.75 -19.85
C LEU A 401 -4.43 -3.64 -18.36
N SER A 402 -5.49 -2.90 -18.00
CA SER A 402 -5.95 -2.82 -16.60
C SER A 402 -6.41 -4.18 -16.07
N ILE A 403 -7.11 -4.97 -16.90
CA ILE A 403 -7.51 -6.34 -16.55
C ILE A 403 -6.28 -7.22 -16.38
N ALA A 404 -5.31 -7.16 -17.29
CA ALA A 404 -4.08 -7.93 -17.19
C ALA A 404 -3.28 -7.57 -15.93
N ILE A 405 -3.21 -6.28 -15.56
CA ILE A 405 -2.57 -5.83 -14.32
C ILE A 405 -3.32 -6.39 -13.11
N VAL A 406 -4.66 -6.30 -13.06
CA VAL A 406 -5.45 -6.84 -11.96
C VAL A 406 -5.25 -8.36 -11.83
N VAL A 407 -5.29 -9.10 -12.94
CA VAL A 407 -5.04 -10.54 -12.95
C VAL A 407 -3.62 -10.84 -12.49
N LEU A 408 -2.62 -10.10 -12.95
CA LEU A 408 -1.22 -10.28 -12.55
C LEU A 408 -1.02 -9.95 -11.05
N SER A 409 -1.68 -8.91 -10.54
CA SER A 409 -1.68 -8.56 -9.13
C SER A 409 -2.35 -9.65 -8.29
N LEU A 410 -3.52 -10.15 -8.71
CA LEU A 410 -4.21 -11.25 -8.05
C LEU A 410 -3.37 -12.54 -8.05
N LEU A 411 -2.74 -12.88 -9.17
CA LEU A 411 -1.84 -14.03 -9.27
C LEU A 411 -0.60 -13.83 -8.40
N SER A 412 0.00 -12.65 -8.37
CA SER A 412 1.16 -12.35 -7.52
C SER A 412 0.81 -12.38 -6.04
N SER A 413 -0.36 -11.85 -5.65
CA SER A 413 -0.89 -11.93 -4.29
C SER A 413 -1.21 -13.37 -3.90
N ALA A 414 -1.81 -14.15 -4.79
CA ALA A 414 -2.08 -15.57 -4.56
C ALA A 414 -0.79 -16.38 -4.44
N LEU A 415 0.22 -16.10 -5.27
CA LEU A 415 1.53 -16.76 -5.21
C LEU A 415 2.28 -16.36 -3.94
N GLY A 416 2.21 -15.09 -3.53
CA GLY A 416 2.76 -14.60 -2.27
C GLY A 416 2.09 -15.24 -1.05
N PHE A 417 0.76 -15.35 -1.07
CA PHE A 417 -0.03 -16.03 -0.05
C PHE A 417 0.27 -17.54 -0.01
N ALA A 418 0.41 -18.20 -1.16
CA ALA A 418 0.79 -19.61 -1.23
C ALA A 418 2.22 -19.83 -0.71
N ALA A 419 3.15 -18.92 -1.00
CA ALA A 419 4.52 -18.99 -0.49
C ALA A 419 4.61 -18.72 1.01
N SER A 420 3.80 -17.79 1.55
CA SER A 420 3.70 -17.56 3.00
C SER A 420 3.09 -18.79 3.68
N GLN A 421 2.00 -19.32 3.15
CA GLN A 421 1.38 -20.55 3.63
C GLN A 421 2.33 -21.75 3.58
N TRP A 422 3.18 -21.86 2.56
CA TRP A 422 4.18 -22.93 2.50
C TRP A 422 5.26 -22.76 3.58
N LYS A 423 5.75 -21.53 3.81
CA LYS A 423 6.68 -21.25 4.91
C LYS A 423 6.05 -21.49 6.28
N ASP A 424 4.79 -21.09 6.46
CA ASP A 424 4.05 -21.28 7.71
C ASP A 424 3.70 -22.75 7.92
N ALA A 425 3.36 -23.50 6.86
CA ALA A 425 3.18 -24.95 6.93
C ALA A 425 4.49 -25.68 7.24
N GLU A 426 5.63 -25.21 6.73
CA GLU A 426 6.94 -25.79 7.05
C GLU A 426 7.35 -25.48 8.49
N ARG A 427 7.07 -24.26 8.99
CA ARG A 427 7.22 -23.91 10.41
C ARG A 427 6.29 -24.73 11.29
N GLN A 428 5.02 -24.87 10.89
CA GLN A 428 4.05 -25.70 11.60
C GLN A 428 4.45 -27.17 11.57
N ARG A 429 5.07 -27.67 10.49
CA ARG A 429 5.61 -29.03 10.41
C ARG A 429 6.84 -29.20 11.30
N ALA A 430 7.79 -28.26 11.27
CA ALA A 430 8.95 -28.28 12.15
C ALA A 430 8.52 -28.22 13.62
N MET A 431 7.60 -27.32 13.95
CA MET A 431 6.98 -27.22 15.27
C MET A 431 6.14 -28.44 15.61
N ALA A 432 5.41 -29.06 14.67
CA ALA A 432 4.63 -30.26 14.92
C ALA A 432 5.52 -31.48 15.15
N VAL A 433 6.63 -31.60 14.41
CA VAL A 433 7.65 -32.63 14.60
C VAL A 433 8.35 -32.42 15.95
N GLU A 434 8.68 -31.18 16.30
CA GLU A 434 9.25 -30.85 17.61
C GLU A 434 8.23 -31.06 18.75
N ARG A 435 6.96 -30.69 18.57
CA ARG A 435 5.87 -30.95 19.53
C ARG A 435 5.62 -32.43 19.69
N LEU A 436 5.66 -33.22 18.62
CA LEU A 436 5.56 -34.68 18.69
C LEU A 436 6.78 -35.28 19.38
N ALA A 437 7.98 -34.78 19.14
CA ALA A 437 9.19 -35.24 19.82
C ALA A 437 9.16 -34.89 21.31
N ASN A 438 8.83 -33.65 21.67
CA ASN A 438 8.71 -33.20 23.05
C ASN A 438 7.54 -33.87 23.78
N SER A 439 6.39 -34.05 23.12
CA SER A 439 5.22 -34.73 23.69
C SER A 439 5.48 -36.21 23.87
N ARG A 440 6.13 -36.89 22.92
CA ARG A 440 6.50 -38.31 23.08
C ARG A 440 7.55 -38.49 24.17
N ALA A 441 8.59 -37.66 24.21
CA ALA A 441 9.58 -37.70 25.28
C ALA A 441 8.95 -37.42 26.66
N ALA A 442 8.02 -36.46 26.76
CA ALA A 442 7.31 -36.13 27.99
C ALA A 442 6.28 -37.19 28.40
N GLU A 443 5.52 -37.76 27.45
CA GLU A 443 4.57 -38.86 27.69
C GLU A 443 5.30 -40.13 28.11
N GLU A 444 6.39 -40.50 27.43
CA GLU A 444 7.14 -41.71 27.71
C GLU A 444 7.94 -41.60 29.02
N PHE A 445 8.51 -40.42 29.32
CA PHE A 445 9.12 -40.17 30.62
C PHE A 445 8.08 -40.10 31.74
N SER A 446 6.96 -39.41 31.56
CA SER A 446 5.89 -39.34 32.56
C SER A 446 5.26 -40.72 32.79
N ALA A 447 4.99 -41.49 31.73
CA ALA A 447 4.50 -42.86 31.84
C ALA A 447 5.50 -43.76 32.57
N THR A 448 6.80 -43.61 32.31
CA THR A 448 7.80 -44.49 32.94
C THR A 448 8.10 -44.11 34.39
N VAL A 449 8.03 -42.83 34.75
CA VAL A 449 8.12 -42.37 36.15
C VAL A 449 6.82 -42.64 36.93
N LEU A 450 5.65 -42.67 36.27
CA LEU A 450 4.38 -43.05 36.90
C LEU A 450 4.15 -44.56 37.03
N ILE A 451 4.82 -45.42 36.25
CA ILE A 451 4.50 -46.87 36.22
C ILE A 451 5.12 -47.70 37.35
N GLU A 452 6.09 -47.19 38.11
CA GLU A 452 6.53 -47.87 39.33
C GLU A 452 6.43 -46.94 40.51
N ASN A 453 5.50 -47.27 41.42
CA ASN A 453 5.35 -46.71 42.76
C ASN A 453 6.72 -46.37 43.36
N ILE A 454 7.14 -45.10 43.25
CA ILE A 454 8.16 -44.54 44.13
C ILE A 454 7.50 -44.54 45.51
N GLN A 455 7.68 -45.64 46.24
CA GLN A 455 7.26 -45.68 47.62
C GLN A 455 7.99 -44.57 48.36
N PRO A 456 7.30 -43.76 49.18
CA PRO A 456 7.94 -42.75 50.00
C PRO A 456 8.96 -43.44 50.93
N GLY A 457 10.24 -43.30 50.62
CA GLY A 457 11.34 -43.91 51.38
C GLY A 457 12.34 -44.73 50.55
N GLN A 458 11.99 -45.18 49.35
CA GLN A 458 12.98 -45.69 48.38
C GLN A 458 13.36 -44.59 47.40
N ALA A 459 14.29 -43.73 47.81
CA ALA A 459 14.98 -42.89 46.85
C ALA A 459 15.75 -43.80 45.90
N LEU A 460 15.33 -43.91 44.65
CA LEU A 460 16.20 -44.42 43.59
C LEU A 460 17.51 -43.62 43.67
N SER A 461 18.65 -44.32 43.70
CA SER A 461 19.94 -43.63 43.72
C SER A 461 20.08 -42.80 42.43
N PHE A 462 20.85 -41.71 42.49
CA PHE A 462 21.13 -40.90 41.31
C PHE A 462 21.59 -41.77 40.12
N GLU A 463 22.41 -42.78 40.39
CA GLU A 463 22.90 -43.71 39.37
C GLU A 463 21.78 -44.57 38.78
N GLN A 464 20.81 -45.01 39.57
CA GLN A 464 19.68 -45.79 39.07
C GLN A 464 18.74 -44.96 38.19
N LEU A 465 18.49 -43.69 38.55
CA LEU A 465 17.64 -42.79 37.77
C LEU A 465 18.29 -42.36 36.45
N ILE A 466 19.59 -42.01 36.47
CA ILE A 466 20.34 -41.71 35.25
C ILE A 466 20.56 -42.95 34.40
N ALA A 467 20.96 -44.08 35.00
CA ALA A 467 21.13 -45.32 34.24
C ALA A 467 19.81 -45.75 33.58
N ARG A 468 18.66 -45.53 34.25
CA ARG A 468 17.35 -45.85 33.68
C ARG A 468 16.92 -44.85 32.60
N SER A 469 17.15 -43.55 32.77
CA SER A 469 16.89 -42.57 31.71
C SER A 469 17.78 -42.81 30.48
N GLU A 470 19.04 -43.18 30.68
CA GLU A 470 19.97 -43.57 29.62
C GLU A 470 19.59 -44.91 28.98
N GLN A 471 19.10 -45.89 29.75
CA GLN A 471 18.63 -47.17 29.23
C GLN A 471 17.43 -46.97 28.30
N ILE A 472 16.45 -46.15 28.72
CA ILE A 472 15.28 -45.82 27.92
C ILE A 472 15.68 -45.08 26.65
N ALA A 473 16.62 -44.14 26.74
CA ALA A 473 17.19 -43.45 25.58
C ALA A 473 17.87 -44.42 24.59
N ARG A 474 18.51 -45.49 25.09
CA ARG A 474 19.08 -46.56 24.27
C ARG A 474 18.00 -47.45 23.63
N ASP A 475 16.98 -47.83 24.40
CA ASP A 475 15.92 -48.75 23.97
C ASP A 475 14.94 -48.13 22.97
N THR A 476 14.68 -46.82 23.08
CA THR A 476 13.82 -46.04 22.17
C THR A 476 14.56 -45.47 20.96
N GLY A 477 15.89 -45.64 20.90
CA GLY A 477 16.74 -45.00 19.89
C GLY A 477 16.90 -43.48 20.09
N ALA A 478 16.35 -42.91 21.15
CA ALA A 478 16.47 -41.50 21.54
C ALA A 478 17.79 -41.23 22.28
N ASN A 479 18.93 -41.58 21.68
CA ASN A 479 20.28 -41.27 22.22
C ASN A 479 20.64 -39.78 22.07
N ASP A 480 19.65 -38.89 22.18
CA ASP A 480 19.78 -37.47 21.85
C ASP A 480 20.05 -36.65 23.12
N LEU A 481 20.95 -35.68 23.00
CA LEU A 481 21.34 -34.72 24.01
C LEU A 481 20.12 -34.09 24.73
N ARG A 482 19.02 -33.92 24.00
CA ARG A 482 17.73 -33.42 24.47
C ARG A 482 17.10 -34.26 25.58
N THR A 483 17.14 -35.59 25.50
CA THR A 483 16.57 -36.49 26.52
C THR A 483 17.31 -36.37 27.85
N ARG A 484 18.65 -36.24 27.80
CA ARG A 484 19.47 -36.02 28.99
C ARG A 484 19.16 -34.68 29.64
N ILE A 485 19.05 -33.60 28.86
CA ILE A 485 18.70 -32.28 29.37
C ILE A 485 17.33 -32.32 30.08
N PHE A 486 16.32 -32.91 29.44
CA PHE A 486 14.99 -33.03 30.01
C PHE A 486 14.98 -33.83 31.33
N ALA A 487 15.65 -34.99 31.35
CA ALA A 487 15.77 -35.81 32.57
C ALA A 487 16.50 -35.04 33.70
N THR A 488 17.55 -34.30 33.36
CA THR A 488 18.31 -33.46 34.30
C THR A 488 17.46 -32.32 34.86
N GLU A 489 16.68 -31.64 34.02
CA GLU A 489 15.75 -30.59 34.48
C GLU A 489 14.70 -31.16 35.42
N PHE A 490 14.10 -32.29 35.06
CA PHE A 490 13.11 -32.95 35.91
C PHE A 490 13.71 -33.37 37.27
N LEU A 491 14.85 -34.06 37.27
CA LEU A 491 15.52 -34.49 38.50
C LEU A 491 15.96 -33.30 39.35
N SER A 492 16.51 -32.25 38.73
CA SER A 492 16.86 -31.01 39.41
C SER A 492 15.64 -30.37 40.07
N ASN A 493 14.51 -30.28 39.35
CA ASN A 493 13.25 -29.77 39.89
C ASN A 493 12.73 -30.63 41.05
N TRP A 494 12.78 -31.95 40.91
CA TRP A 494 12.34 -32.88 41.94
C TRP A 494 13.20 -32.76 43.20
N TYR A 495 14.53 -32.77 43.07
CA TYR A 495 15.44 -32.58 44.20
C TYR A 495 15.23 -31.22 44.87
N SER A 496 15.08 -30.16 44.07
CA SER A 496 14.78 -28.80 44.57
C SER A 496 13.47 -28.75 45.36
N ALA A 497 12.41 -29.40 44.84
CA ALA A 497 11.10 -29.48 45.49
C ALA A 497 11.11 -30.28 46.81
N ASN A 498 12.18 -31.04 47.07
CA ASN A 498 12.40 -31.78 48.31
C ASN A 498 13.57 -31.20 49.14
N ALA A 499 14.00 -29.97 48.84
CA ALA A 499 15.11 -29.27 49.52
C ALA A 499 16.47 -30.00 49.46
N LEU A 500 16.66 -30.91 48.51
CA LEU A 500 17.92 -31.63 48.28
C LEU A 500 18.80 -30.86 47.28
N TYR A 501 19.13 -29.60 47.61
CA TYR A 501 19.76 -28.67 46.68
C TYR A 501 21.16 -29.09 46.22
N GLN A 502 21.94 -29.74 47.09
CA GLN A 502 23.25 -30.30 46.72
C GLN A 502 23.12 -31.40 45.66
N ASN A 503 22.11 -32.27 45.79
CA ASN A 503 21.80 -33.29 44.79
C ASN A 503 21.35 -32.63 43.47
N ALA A 504 20.50 -31.60 43.54
CA ALA A 504 20.05 -30.85 42.37
C ALA A 504 21.23 -30.19 41.62
N GLU A 505 22.18 -29.58 42.34
CA GLU A 505 23.41 -29.01 41.77
C GLU A 505 24.28 -30.09 41.13
N ALA A 506 24.47 -31.23 41.81
CA ALA A 506 25.30 -32.34 41.30
C ALA A 506 24.73 -32.98 40.01
N VAL A 507 23.41 -33.02 39.84
CA VAL A 507 22.75 -33.50 38.62
C VAL A 507 22.99 -32.53 37.46
N LEU A 508 22.79 -31.23 37.72
CA LEU A 508 23.01 -30.18 36.71
C LEU A 508 24.48 -30.13 36.29
N THR A 509 25.42 -30.12 37.23
CA THR A 509 26.86 -30.02 36.96
C THR A 509 27.34 -31.16 36.08
N ARG A 510 26.98 -32.42 36.39
CA ARG A 510 27.37 -33.57 35.55
C ARG A 510 26.89 -33.44 34.12
N THR A 511 25.66 -32.96 33.92
CA THR A 511 25.11 -32.78 32.58
C THR A 511 25.82 -31.64 31.86
N ILE A 512 25.98 -30.50 32.52
CA ILE A 512 26.68 -29.31 31.99
C ILE A 512 28.11 -29.65 31.55
N ASP A 513 28.86 -30.40 32.36
CA ASP A 513 30.26 -30.77 32.09
C ASP A 513 30.37 -31.76 30.91
N SER A 514 29.29 -32.47 30.58
CA SER A 514 29.22 -33.39 29.44
C SER A 514 28.74 -32.74 28.13
N LEU A 515 28.34 -31.46 28.15
CA LEU A 515 27.82 -30.77 26.97
C LEU A 515 28.93 -30.47 25.95
N PRO A 516 28.65 -30.54 24.64
CA PRO A 516 29.60 -30.14 23.60
C PRO A 516 29.99 -28.66 23.72
N ALA A 517 31.27 -28.34 23.49
CA ALA A 517 31.79 -26.97 23.59
C ALA A 517 31.28 -26.04 22.47
N ASP A 518 30.75 -26.58 21.37
CA ASP A 518 30.31 -25.88 20.17
C ASP A 518 28.82 -25.49 20.17
N ALA A 519 28.07 -25.82 21.23
CA ALA A 519 26.65 -25.50 21.37
C ALA A 519 26.34 -24.76 22.70
N PRO A 520 26.87 -23.54 22.91
CA PRO A 520 26.84 -22.87 24.22
C PRO A 520 25.41 -22.59 24.73
N LEU A 521 24.46 -22.34 23.82
CA LEU A 521 23.05 -22.07 24.13
C LEU A 521 22.32 -23.29 24.73
N VAL A 522 22.70 -24.51 24.33
CA VAL A 522 22.03 -25.76 24.76
C VAL A 522 22.19 -25.99 26.27
N GLY A 523 23.27 -25.48 26.86
CA GLY A 523 23.51 -25.56 28.31
C GLY A 523 23.13 -24.31 29.10
N ALA A 524 22.71 -23.23 28.44
CA ALA A 524 22.45 -21.96 29.10
C ALA A 524 21.33 -22.08 30.16
N THR A 525 20.19 -22.71 29.82
CA THR A 525 19.09 -22.96 30.75
C THR A 525 19.54 -23.74 32.00
N LEU A 526 20.36 -24.80 31.81
CA LEU A 526 20.88 -25.59 32.92
C LEU A 526 21.85 -24.80 33.81
N ARG A 527 22.69 -23.94 33.21
CA ARG A 527 23.61 -23.07 33.93
C ARG A 527 22.87 -21.99 34.73
N CYS A 528 21.84 -21.37 34.15
CA CYS A 528 20.96 -20.43 34.86
C CYS A 528 20.26 -21.09 36.04
N LYS A 529 19.67 -22.28 35.83
CA LYS A 529 19.02 -23.05 36.90
C LYS A 529 20.01 -23.45 38.00
N ARG A 530 21.24 -23.82 37.65
CA ARG A 530 22.32 -24.11 38.63
C ARG A 530 22.70 -22.86 39.42
N ALA A 531 22.87 -21.72 38.75
CA ALA A 531 23.17 -20.45 39.39
C ALA A 531 22.07 -20.06 40.39
N ARG A 532 20.78 -20.26 40.05
CA ARG A 532 19.68 -20.07 40.99
C ARG A 532 19.82 -20.92 42.26
N LEU A 533 20.26 -22.18 42.14
CA LEU A 533 20.43 -23.08 43.31
C LEU A 533 21.52 -22.62 44.26
N TRP A 534 22.52 -21.87 43.78
CA TRP A 534 23.58 -21.37 44.65
C TRP A 534 23.05 -20.40 45.72
N VAL A 535 21.93 -19.72 45.47
CA VAL A 535 21.25 -18.93 46.51
C VAL A 535 20.80 -19.82 47.67
N GLU A 536 20.15 -20.96 47.38
CA GLU A 536 19.70 -21.90 48.41
C GLU A 536 20.88 -22.61 49.11
N LEU A 537 22.03 -22.68 48.46
CA LEU A 537 23.28 -23.23 49.00
C LEU A 537 24.14 -22.17 49.73
N GLY A 538 23.68 -20.93 49.87
CA GLY A 538 24.40 -19.86 50.58
C GLY A 538 25.57 -19.25 49.79
N ARG A 539 25.55 -19.35 48.47
CA ARG A 539 26.56 -18.82 47.53
C ARG A 539 25.96 -17.81 46.52
N PRO A 540 25.30 -16.73 46.96
CA PRO A 540 24.59 -15.83 46.05
C PRO A 540 25.51 -15.02 45.13
N GLU A 541 26.75 -14.72 45.55
CA GLU A 541 27.69 -13.88 44.76
C GLU A 541 28.11 -14.56 43.44
N ASP A 542 28.26 -15.88 43.46
CA ASP A 542 28.59 -16.67 42.27
C ASP A 542 27.44 -16.66 41.23
N SER A 543 26.20 -16.40 41.68
CA SER A 543 25.00 -16.57 40.88
C SER A 543 24.84 -15.46 39.83
N ILE A 544 25.09 -14.21 40.23
CA ILE A 544 24.80 -13.03 39.41
C ILE A 544 25.65 -13.03 38.14
N ALA A 545 26.97 -13.24 38.26
CA ALA A 545 27.88 -13.20 37.13
C ALA A 545 27.52 -14.25 36.06
N VAL A 546 27.20 -15.49 36.49
CA VAL A 546 26.81 -16.57 35.58
C VAL A 546 25.47 -16.28 34.91
N LEU A 547 24.49 -15.75 35.65
CA LEU A 547 23.19 -15.42 35.07
C LEU A 547 23.30 -14.30 34.05
N ASP A 548 24.05 -13.23 34.35
CA ASP A 548 24.23 -12.10 33.44
C ASP A 548 25.00 -12.55 32.16
N GLU A 549 26.00 -13.43 32.29
CA GLU A 549 26.70 -14.05 31.15
C GLU A 549 25.74 -14.88 30.27
N MET A 550 24.92 -15.73 30.89
CA MET A 550 24.00 -16.60 30.14
C MET A 550 22.84 -15.82 29.51
N ILE A 551 22.35 -14.75 30.15
CA ILE A 551 21.35 -13.85 29.56
C ILE A 551 21.93 -13.16 28.32
N ALA A 552 23.17 -12.66 28.40
CA ALA A 552 23.83 -12.04 27.25
C ALA A 552 24.04 -13.04 26.09
N LEU A 553 24.41 -14.29 26.42
CA LEU A 553 24.53 -15.37 25.43
C LEU A 553 23.18 -15.73 24.79
N ALA A 554 22.10 -15.70 25.57
CA ALA A 554 20.76 -16.07 25.15
C ALA A 554 19.97 -14.92 24.50
N ASP A 555 20.55 -13.74 24.28
CA ASP A 555 19.84 -12.55 23.79
C ASP A 555 19.09 -12.78 22.46
N ALA A 556 19.61 -13.71 21.63
CA ALA A 556 19.02 -14.12 20.36
C ALA A 556 17.97 -15.26 20.46
N ASP A 557 17.77 -15.85 21.62
CA ASP A 557 16.77 -16.89 21.89
C ASP A 557 15.86 -16.47 23.05
N ASP A 558 14.69 -15.95 22.71
CA ASP A 558 13.72 -15.40 23.66
C ASP A 558 13.26 -16.43 24.72
N ALA A 559 13.20 -17.72 24.39
CA ALA A 559 12.77 -18.76 25.33
C ALA A 559 13.84 -19.05 26.39
N VAL A 560 15.10 -19.13 25.99
CA VAL A 560 16.23 -19.30 26.93
C VAL A 560 16.43 -18.03 27.76
N ALA A 561 16.39 -16.85 27.13
CA ALA A 561 16.50 -15.57 27.81
C ALA A 561 15.42 -15.42 28.89
N SER A 562 14.15 -15.76 28.58
CA SER A 562 13.05 -15.71 29.53
C SER A 562 13.32 -16.54 30.78
N ARG A 563 13.75 -17.80 30.63
CA ARG A 563 14.05 -18.69 31.77
C ARG A 563 15.21 -18.17 32.62
N CYS A 564 16.29 -17.72 32.00
CA CYS A 564 17.44 -17.15 32.70
C CYS A 564 17.09 -15.84 33.42
N LEU A 565 16.26 -14.97 32.82
CA LEU A 565 15.76 -13.75 33.45
C LEU A 565 14.87 -14.05 34.66
N ASN A 566 14.04 -15.10 34.60
CA ASN A 566 13.24 -15.54 35.74
C ASN A 566 14.11 -16.05 36.92
N ASP A 567 15.15 -16.83 36.60
CA ASP A 567 16.13 -17.25 37.60
C ASP A 567 16.87 -16.04 38.20
N ARG A 568 17.23 -15.05 37.35
CA ARG A 568 17.86 -13.78 37.78
C ARG A 568 16.94 -12.93 38.65
N SER A 569 15.64 -12.91 38.37
CA SER A 569 14.62 -12.30 39.23
C SER A 569 14.61 -12.94 40.61
N SER A 570 14.62 -14.28 40.67
CA SER A 570 14.63 -15.03 41.93
C SER A 570 15.89 -14.71 42.75
N VAL A 571 17.07 -14.67 42.11
CA VAL A 571 18.33 -14.29 42.79
C VAL A 571 18.31 -12.84 43.29
N ALA A 572 17.77 -11.91 42.49
CA ALA A 572 17.62 -10.51 42.92
C ALA A 572 16.68 -10.39 44.14
N ALA A 573 15.57 -11.13 44.14
CA ALA A 573 14.62 -11.17 45.26
C ALA A 573 15.30 -11.65 46.55
N SER A 574 16.12 -12.70 46.48
CA SER A 574 16.86 -13.21 47.64
C SER A 574 17.96 -12.28 48.14
N ASN A 575 18.53 -11.45 47.27
CA ASN A 575 19.56 -10.46 47.61
C ASN A 575 18.99 -9.08 48.01
N ALA A 576 17.69 -9.02 48.35
CA ALA A 576 16.98 -7.80 48.72
C ALA A 576 16.96 -6.70 47.61
N ASP A 577 17.22 -7.06 46.36
CA ASP A 577 17.06 -6.18 45.20
C ASP A 577 15.63 -6.31 44.64
N ALA A 578 14.68 -5.69 45.33
CA ALA A 578 13.26 -5.78 44.99
C ALA A 578 12.93 -5.18 43.60
N HIS A 579 13.61 -4.09 43.24
CA HIS A 579 13.41 -3.42 41.96
C HIS A 579 13.97 -4.24 40.79
N GLY A 580 15.19 -4.78 40.94
CA GLY A 580 15.77 -5.69 39.97
C GLY A 580 14.94 -6.95 39.82
N ALA A 581 14.48 -7.54 40.93
CA ALA A 581 13.62 -8.73 40.91
C ALA A 581 12.37 -8.53 40.03
N LEU A 582 11.66 -7.42 40.22
CA LEU A 582 10.48 -7.10 39.42
C LEU A 582 10.85 -6.83 37.95
N ALA A 583 11.92 -6.06 37.70
CA ALA A 583 12.35 -5.73 36.35
C ALA A 583 12.72 -6.99 35.53
N PHE A 584 13.48 -7.90 36.12
CA PHE A 584 13.85 -9.16 35.47
C PHE A 584 12.64 -10.07 35.25
N ALA A 585 11.69 -10.14 36.20
CA ALA A 585 10.49 -10.96 36.03
C ALA A 585 9.56 -10.44 34.91
N LEU A 586 9.41 -9.12 34.80
CA LEU A 586 8.63 -8.48 33.73
C LEU A 586 9.28 -8.68 32.36
N GLU A 587 10.60 -8.51 32.26
CA GLU A 587 11.31 -8.78 31.01
C GLU A 587 11.28 -10.27 30.65
N ALA A 588 11.37 -11.16 31.64
CA ALA A 588 11.20 -12.60 31.42
C ALA A 588 9.82 -12.93 30.82
N LEU A 589 8.74 -12.32 31.33
CA LEU A 589 7.39 -12.47 30.77
C LEU A 589 7.29 -11.91 29.34
N ARG A 590 7.89 -10.76 29.08
CA ARG A 590 7.92 -10.17 27.73
C ARG A 590 8.64 -11.09 26.74
N ARG A 591 9.81 -11.62 27.11
CA ARG A 591 10.59 -12.56 26.29
C ARG A 591 9.82 -13.86 26.07
N TYR A 592 9.13 -14.38 27.09
CA TYR A 592 8.24 -15.53 26.94
C TYR A 592 7.14 -15.30 25.88
N GLU A 593 6.51 -14.13 25.89
CA GLU A 593 5.47 -13.77 24.91
C GLU A 593 6.03 -13.64 23.49
N LEU A 594 7.25 -13.08 23.33
CA LEU A 594 7.93 -12.98 22.03
C LEU A 594 8.34 -14.36 21.49
N ALA A 595 8.75 -15.28 22.36
CA ALA A 595 9.11 -16.64 22.00
C ALA A 595 7.90 -17.44 21.46
N GLY A 596 6.66 -17.00 21.72
CA GLY A 596 5.45 -17.70 21.30
C GLY A 596 5.27 -19.05 22.00
N VAL A 597 5.84 -19.20 23.21
CA VAL A 597 5.72 -20.43 24.00
C VAL A 597 4.32 -20.50 24.62
N GLU A 598 3.62 -21.61 24.40
CA GLU A 598 2.27 -21.86 24.96
C GLU A 598 2.34 -22.84 26.15
N SER A 599 3.11 -22.47 27.18
CA SER A 599 3.26 -23.27 28.41
C SER A 599 2.55 -22.63 29.60
N VAL A 600 1.45 -23.26 30.04
CA VAL A 600 0.70 -22.83 31.24
C VAL A 600 1.61 -22.75 32.46
N PHE A 601 2.50 -23.73 32.66
CA PHE A 601 3.38 -23.79 33.82
C PHE A 601 4.45 -22.70 33.82
N GLU A 602 5.11 -22.46 32.69
CA GLU A 602 6.15 -21.41 32.62
C GLU A 602 5.52 -20.02 32.81
N ARG A 603 4.35 -19.76 32.19
CA ARG A 603 3.62 -18.51 32.43
C ARG A 603 3.21 -18.36 33.89
N ALA A 604 2.77 -19.45 34.52
CA ALA A 604 2.41 -19.45 35.93
C ALA A 604 3.61 -19.14 36.84
N GLU A 605 4.77 -19.72 36.58
CA GLU A 605 6.01 -19.43 37.31
C GLU A 605 6.40 -17.96 37.18
N LEU A 606 6.34 -17.39 35.97
CA LEU A 606 6.66 -15.98 35.73
C LEU A 606 5.70 -15.04 36.49
N LEU A 607 4.39 -15.27 36.43
CA LEU A 607 3.41 -14.49 37.19
C LEU A 607 3.61 -14.63 38.70
N THR A 608 4.00 -15.81 39.18
CA THR A 608 4.34 -16.05 40.58
C THR A 608 5.57 -15.26 41.01
N SER A 609 6.62 -15.22 40.18
CA SER A 609 7.82 -14.40 40.42
C SER A 609 7.52 -12.90 40.44
N ILE A 610 6.65 -12.42 39.53
CA ILE A 610 6.17 -11.03 39.53
C ILE A 610 5.41 -10.74 40.82
N GLY A 611 4.48 -11.63 41.22
CA GLY A 611 3.72 -11.50 42.46
C GLY A 611 4.62 -11.44 43.69
N GLY A 612 5.62 -12.33 43.78
CA GLY A 612 6.62 -12.34 44.85
C GLY A 612 7.43 -11.05 44.89
N SER A 613 7.83 -10.54 43.73
CA SER A 613 8.57 -9.27 43.60
C SER A 613 7.76 -8.08 44.10
N TYR A 614 6.46 -8.00 43.73
CA TYR A 614 5.56 -6.99 44.28
C TYR A 614 5.41 -7.11 45.81
N GLY A 615 5.32 -8.34 46.32
CA GLY A 615 5.25 -8.60 47.76
C GLY A 615 6.46 -8.07 48.53
N ILE A 616 7.67 -8.27 48.01
CA ILE A 616 8.91 -7.73 48.63
C ILE A 616 8.91 -6.19 48.64
N MET A 617 8.36 -5.57 47.59
CA MET A 617 8.20 -4.11 47.52
C MET A 617 7.10 -3.55 48.44
N GLY A 618 6.33 -4.43 49.10
CA GLY A 618 5.15 -4.06 49.90
C GLY A 618 3.90 -3.76 49.08
N LYS A 619 3.91 -4.05 47.77
CA LYS A 619 2.79 -3.84 46.85
C LYS A 619 1.86 -5.05 46.85
N PHE A 620 1.22 -5.31 47.98
CA PHE A 620 0.50 -6.57 48.20
C PHE A 620 -0.79 -6.69 47.38
N ALA A 621 -1.44 -5.59 47.01
CA ALA A 621 -2.60 -5.61 46.13
C ALA A 621 -2.22 -6.15 44.75
N GLU A 622 -1.16 -5.60 44.13
CA GLU A 622 -0.63 -6.07 42.86
C GLU A 622 -0.06 -7.50 42.97
N ALA A 623 0.57 -7.85 44.09
CA ALA A 623 1.02 -9.22 44.33
C ALA A 623 -0.15 -10.22 44.33
N ASN A 624 -1.21 -9.93 45.08
CA ASN A 624 -2.39 -10.78 45.20
C ASN A 624 -3.18 -10.88 43.89
N GLU A 625 -3.21 -9.81 43.09
CA GLU A 625 -3.77 -9.85 41.74
C GLU A 625 -3.03 -10.89 40.89
N LYS A 626 -1.69 -10.88 40.90
CA LYS A 626 -0.87 -11.83 40.13
C LYS A 626 -1.03 -13.26 40.60
N TYR A 627 -1.09 -13.51 41.90
CA TYR A 627 -1.39 -14.85 42.41
C TYR A 627 -2.79 -15.32 42.01
N GLY A 628 -3.79 -14.43 42.01
CA GLY A 628 -5.14 -14.71 41.54
C GLY A 628 -5.21 -15.01 40.03
N GLU A 629 -4.45 -14.28 39.20
CA GLU A 629 -4.27 -14.58 37.76
C GLU A 629 -3.66 -15.97 37.55
N THR A 630 -2.59 -16.30 38.29
CA THR A 630 -1.93 -17.60 38.20
C THR A 630 -2.87 -18.75 38.59
N LEU A 631 -3.65 -18.57 39.67
CA LEU A 631 -4.60 -19.60 40.09
C LEU A 631 -5.68 -19.83 39.04
N LYS A 632 -6.25 -18.76 38.45
CA LYS A 632 -7.20 -18.86 37.33
C LYS A 632 -6.60 -19.56 36.12
N LEU A 633 -5.31 -19.32 35.84
CA LEU A 633 -4.60 -20.00 34.76
C LEU A 633 -4.54 -21.51 35.01
N PHE A 634 -4.25 -21.95 36.24
CA PHE A 634 -4.32 -23.36 36.61
C PHE A 634 -5.74 -23.92 36.55
N GLU A 635 -6.76 -23.16 36.93
CA GLU A 635 -8.17 -23.57 36.83
C GLU A 635 -8.60 -23.83 35.37
N LEU A 636 -8.31 -22.88 34.48
CA LEU A 636 -8.61 -22.99 33.05
C LEU A 636 -7.88 -24.18 32.39
N ALA A 637 -6.70 -24.52 32.88
CA ALA A 637 -5.93 -25.67 32.41
C ALA A 637 -6.34 -27.01 33.06
N GLY A 638 -7.37 -27.03 33.92
CA GLY A 638 -7.78 -28.25 34.65
C GLY A 638 -6.74 -28.73 35.68
N ARG A 639 -5.87 -27.83 36.15
CA ARG A 639 -4.75 -28.10 37.08
C ARG A 639 -4.95 -27.44 38.45
N ARG A 640 -6.19 -27.10 38.82
CA ARG A 640 -6.55 -26.44 40.09
C ARG A 640 -6.02 -27.20 41.32
N ASN A 641 -6.05 -28.53 41.30
CA ASN A 641 -5.62 -29.39 42.40
C ASN A 641 -4.24 -30.02 42.13
N SER A 642 -3.30 -29.24 41.58
CA SER A 642 -1.94 -29.69 41.31
C SER A 642 -0.96 -29.25 42.40
N ARG A 643 0.20 -29.93 42.51
CA ARG A 643 1.29 -29.52 43.41
C ARG A 643 1.77 -28.09 43.13
N ALA A 644 1.77 -27.66 41.87
CA ALA A 644 2.14 -26.30 41.50
C ALA A 644 1.12 -25.28 42.03
N ALA A 645 -0.19 -25.57 41.93
CA ALA A 645 -1.23 -24.74 42.51
C ALA A 645 -1.16 -24.70 44.05
N ALA A 646 -0.82 -25.80 44.71
CA ALA A 646 -0.59 -25.82 46.15
C ALA A 646 0.60 -24.93 46.56
N ASN A 647 1.72 -25.02 45.87
CA ASN A 647 2.89 -24.18 46.14
C ASN A 647 2.60 -22.69 45.90
N LEU A 648 1.86 -22.35 44.84
CA LEU A 648 1.39 -20.98 44.57
C LEU A 648 0.59 -20.44 45.77
N ARG A 649 -0.33 -21.25 46.31
CA ARG A 649 -1.13 -20.85 47.49
C ARG A 649 -0.29 -20.62 48.73
N ASP A 650 0.79 -21.38 48.93
CA ASP A 650 1.72 -21.13 50.03
C ASP A 650 2.40 -19.75 49.91
N ASP A 651 2.77 -19.34 48.69
CA ASP A 651 3.39 -18.04 48.43
C ASP A 651 2.35 -16.91 48.56
N TRP A 652 1.13 -17.15 48.09
CA TRP A 652 0.02 -16.22 48.28
C TRP A 652 -0.34 -16.04 49.77
N ALA A 653 -0.31 -17.12 50.56
CA ALA A 653 -0.48 -17.07 52.00
C ALA A 653 0.58 -16.20 52.67
N THR A 654 1.82 -16.21 52.16
CA THR A 654 2.90 -15.36 52.64
C THR A 654 2.64 -13.88 52.33
N SER A 655 2.11 -13.57 51.14
CA SER A 655 1.67 -12.23 50.78
C SER A 655 0.60 -11.70 51.74
N TRP A 656 -0.45 -12.49 51.99
CA TRP A 656 -1.51 -12.13 52.94
C TRP A 656 -1.02 -11.95 54.38
N MET A 657 -0.12 -12.82 54.84
CA MET A 657 0.51 -12.68 56.14
C MET A 657 1.27 -11.35 56.26
N ASN A 658 2.04 -11.00 55.23
CA ASN A 658 2.88 -9.80 55.20
C ASN A 658 2.06 -8.53 54.93
N SER A 659 0.86 -8.63 54.38
CA SER A 659 -0.11 -7.52 54.31
C SER A 659 -0.95 -7.39 55.59
N GLY A 660 -0.77 -8.27 56.57
CA GLY A 660 -1.50 -8.25 57.84
C GLY A 660 -2.90 -8.86 57.78
N ASN A 661 -3.20 -9.76 56.86
CA ASN A 661 -4.48 -10.48 56.79
C ASN A 661 -4.27 -11.99 57.00
N PRO A 662 -4.00 -12.42 58.25
CA PRO A 662 -3.66 -13.82 58.54
C PRO A 662 -4.83 -14.77 58.32
N ARG A 663 -6.09 -14.30 58.35
CA ARG A 663 -7.25 -15.15 58.06
C ARG A 663 -7.26 -15.61 56.60
N ARG A 664 -7.10 -14.68 55.65
CA ARG A 664 -6.94 -15.01 54.22
C ARG A 664 -5.71 -15.87 53.97
N GLY A 665 -4.60 -15.54 54.63
CA GLY A 665 -3.38 -16.34 54.51
C GLY A 665 -3.58 -17.78 54.99
N LEU A 666 -4.34 -17.99 56.07
CA LEU A 666 -4.66 -19.31 56.58
C LEU A 666 -5.58 -20.09 55.63
N GLU A 667 -6.60 -19.44 55.06
CA GLU A 667 -7.46 -20.06 54.02
C GLU A 667 -6.63 -20.58 52.84
N GLU A 668 -5.69 -19.77 52.35
CA GLU A 668 -4.84 -20.17 51.21
C GLU A 668 -3.91 -21.34 51.55
N ILE A 669 -3.25 -21.29 52.71
CA ILE A 669 -2.31 -22.35 53.09
C ILE A 669 -3.01 -23.66 53.44
N ASP A 670 -4.21 -23.62 54.01
CA ASP A 670 -5.00 -24.81 54.30
C ASP A 670 -5.53 -25.47 53.01
N HIS A 671 -5.98 -24.68 52.03
CA HIS A 671 -6.31 -25.24 50.71
C HIS A 671 -5.09 -25.87 50.03
N GLY A 672 -3.92 -25.22 50.08
CA GLY A 672 -2.67 -25.79 49.57
C GLY A 672 -2.29 -27.10 50.28
N TRP A 673 -2.55 -27.16 51.58
CA TRP A 673 -2.35 -28.35 52.41
C TRP A 673 -3.27 -29.51 52.00
N GLU A 674 -4.58 -29.27 51.86
CA GLU A 674 -5.57 -30.26 51.43
C GLU A 674 -5.20 -30.89 50.09
N ILE A 675 -4.86 -30.05 49.10
CA ILE A 675 -4.41 -30.52 47.77
C ILE A 675 -3.22 -31.47 47.90
N MET A 676 -2.25 -31.15 48.76
CA MET A 676 -1.05 -31.97 48.93
C MET A 676 -1.34 -33.29 49.65
N GLN A 677 -2.27 -33.30 50.60
CA GLN A 677 -2.73 -34.53 51.25
C GLN A 677 -3.44 -35.47 50.28
N GLU A 678 -4.26 -34.93 49.37
CA GLU A 678 -4.95 -35.71 48.34
C GLU A 678 -3.96 -36.30 47.32
N LEU A 679 -3.00 -35.49 46.85
CA LEU A 679 -2.04 -35.91 45.81
C LEU A 679 -1.06 -36.97 46.29
N ALA A 680 -0.63 -36.89 47.55
CA ALA A 680 0.34 -37.80 48.12
C ALA A 680 0.14 -37.88 49.63
N PRO A 681 -0.69 -38.82 50.13
CA PRO A 681 -0.96 -38.99 51.56
C PRO A 681 0.30 -39.25 52.40
N ALA A 682 1.37 -39.74 51.76
CA ALA A 682 2.67 -39.98 52.35
C ALA A 682 3.75 -38.95 51.95
N ALA A 683 3.40 -37.90 51.19
CA ALA A 683 4.28 -36.76 51.03
C ALA A 683 4.46 -36.09 52.39
N GLN A 684 5.68 -36.19 52.92
CA GLN A 684 6.07 -35.54 54.15
C GLN A 684 5.74 -34.05 54.08
N ASP A 685 5.18 -33.53 55.17
CA ASP A 685 4.94 -32.10 55.32
C ASP A 685 6.18 -31.29 54.94
N SER A 686 5.94 -30.10 54.40
CA SER A 686 7.00 -29.11 54.20
C SER A 686 7.21 -28.36 55.50
N ASP A 687 8.44 -28.34 55.99
CA ASP A 687 8.88 -27.48 57.09
C ASP A 687 8.58 -26.00 56.79
N LYS A 688 8.71 -25.57 55.53
CA LYS A 688 8.31 -24.22 55.07
C LYS A 688 6.80 -23.97 55.23
N ARG A 689 5.95 -24.92 54.84
CA ARG A 689 4.48 -24.77 54.94
C ARG A 689 4.02 -24.75 56.40
N LEU A 690 4.53 -25.67 57.22
CA LEU A 690 4.25 -25.71 58.66
C LEU A 690 4.72 -24.43 59.37
N LEU A 691 5.90 -23.91 59.02
CA LEU A 691 6.38 -22.62 59.52
C LEU A 691 5.41 -21.49 59.17
N ARG A 692 4.99 -21.39 57.90
CA ARG A 692 4.06 -20.35 57.43
C ARG A 692 2.69 -20.47 58.11
N ARG A 693 2.13 -21.68 58.20
CA ARG A 693 0.84 -21.94 58.86
C ARG A 693 0.90 -21.65 60.36
N GLY A 694 1.95 -22.09 61.03
CA GLY A 694 2.17 -21.81 62.45
C GLY A 694 2.22 -20.31 62.75
N ARG A 695 2.85 -19.49 61.90
CA ARG A 695 2.85 -18.03 62.04
C ARG A 695 1.47 -17.40 61.85
N LEU A 696 0.72 -17.87 60.85
CA LEU A 696 -0.66 -17.40 60.60
C LEU A 696 -1.58 -17.74 61.79
N LEU A 697 -1.50 -18.98 62.29
CA LEU A 697 -2.23 -19.43 63.48
C LEU A 697 -1.86 -18.62 64.72
N ALA A 698 -0.58 -18.32 64.91
CA ALA A 698 -0.11 -17.48 66.00
C ALA A 698 -0.73 -16.07 65.94
N GLN A 699 -0.75 -15.42 64.77
CA GLN A 699 -1.38 -14.10 64.60
C GLN A 699 -2.89 -14.11 64.84
N LEU A 700 -3.55 -15.27 64.69
CA LEU A 700 -4.97 -15.46 64.97
C LEU A 700 -5.25 -15.88 66.43
N GLY A 701 -4.22 -15.99 67.28
CA GLY A 701 -4.34 -16.42 68.68
C GLY A 701 -4.57 -17.94 68.87
N ARG A 702 -4.42 -18.76 67.82
CA ARG A 702 -4.56 -20.22 67.85
C ARG A 702 -3.25 -20.90 68.27
N PHE A 703 -2.81 -20.58 69.49
CA PHE A 703 -1.45 -20.88 69.97
C PHE A 703 -1.12 -22.38 70.05
N ASP A 704 -2.06 -23.23 70.46
CA ASP A 704 -1.80 -24.67 70.60
C ASP A 704 -1.57 -25.34 69.24
N GLU A 705 -2.37 -24.97 68.24
CA GLU A 705 -2.21 -25.44 66.86
C GLU A 705 -0.91 -24.90 66.24
N ALA A 706 -0.59 -23.63 66.49
CA ALA A 706 0.68 -23.05 66.05
C ALA A 706 1.91 -23.78 66.63
N LEU A 707 1.88 -24.12 67.92
CA LEU A 707 2.97 -24.87 68.57
C LEU A 707 3.08 -26.31 68.04
N ALA A 708 1.94 -26.96 67.74
CA ALA A 708 1.94 -28.28 67.11
C ALA A 708 2.62 -28.24 65.73
N ASP A 709 2.29 -27.22 64.92
CA ASP A 709 2.90 -27.02 63.60
C ASP A 709 4.39 -26.70 63.69
N PHE A 710 4.78 -25.80 64.60
CA PHE A 710 6.19 -25.48 64.80
C PHE A 710 6.98 -26.68 65.31
N LYS A 711 6.42 -27.52 66.17
CA LYS A 711 7.08 -28.75 66.62
C LYS A 711 7.34 -29.68 65.43
N ARG A 712 6.28 -30.03 64.69
CA ARG A 712 6.38 -30.94 63.54
C ARG A 712 7.30 -30.39 62.45
N GLY A 713 7.21 -29.09 62.17
CA GLY A 713 8.06 -28.42 61.19
C GLY A 713 9.52 -28.33 61.64
N GLY A 714 9.76 -28.15 62.94
CA GLY A 714 11.10 -28.12 63.53
C GLY A 714 11.79 -29.47 63.41
N ASP A 715 11.09 -30.55 63.75
CA ASP A 715 11.60 -31.93 63.61
C ASP A 715 11.99 -32.23 62.15
N LEU A 716 11.19 -31.77 61.19
CA LEU A 716 11.47 -31.92 59.76
C LEU A 716 12.64 -31.06 59.28
N ALA A 717 12.70 -29.79 59.71
CA ALA A 717 13.79 -28.89 59.34
C ALA A 717 15.13 -29.39 59.89
N GLU A 718 15.14 -29.90 61.12
CA GLU A 718 16.32 -30.51 61.76
C GLU A 718 16.76 -31.78 61.03
N ALA A 719 15.84 -32.70 60.74
CA ALA A 719 16.13 -33.92 59.99
C ALA A 719 16.68 -33.65 58.58
N ARG A 720 16.29 -32.54 57.95
CA ARG A 720 16.74 -32.11 56.62
C ARG A 720 17.98 -31.20 56.65
N GLY A 721 18.46 -30.82 57.83
CA GLY A 721 19.58 -29.88 57.97
C GLY A 721 19.27 -28.44 57.52
N ASN A 722 17.99 -28.06 57.45
CA ASN A 722 17.57 -26.72 57.06
C ASN A 722 17.60 -25.74 58.25
N LEU A 723 18.81 -25.26 58.57
CA LEU A 723 19.05 -24.45 59.76
C LEU A 723 18.30 -23.11 59.74
N ALA A 724 18.13 -22.47 58.57
CA ALA A 724 17.42 -21.20 58.46
C ALA A 724 15.93 -21.32 58.82
N ASN A 725 15.27 -22.37 58.33
CA ASN A 725 13.88 -22.66 58.70
C ASN A 725 13.77 -23.09 60.15
N LEU A 726 14.70 -23.93 60.63
CA LEU A 726 14.71 -24.35 62.03
C LEU A 726 14.80 -23.14 62.97
N ALA A 727 15.73 -22.21 62.73
CA ALA A 727 15.82 -20.96 63.48
C ALA A 727 14.51 -20.15 63.42
N SER A 728 13.94 -19.99 62.21
CA SER A 728 12.66 -19.31 62.00
C SER A 728 11.48 -19.94 62.76
N ILE A 729 11.48 -21.26 62.92
CA ILE A 729 10.48 -22.02 63.67
C ILE A 729 10.68 -21.82 65.16
N ARG A 730 11.93 -21.89 65.67
CA ARG A 730 12.25 -21.61 67.08
C ARG A 730 11.88 -20.19 67.48
N ILE A 731 12.09 -19.21 66.61
CA ILE A 731 11.62 -17.83 66.80
C ILE A 731 10.08 -17.80 66.88
N GLY A 732 9.38 -18.49 65.98
CA GLY A 732 7.91 -18.58 66.04
C GLY A 732 7.38 -19.23 67.33
N GLN A 733 8.07 -20.25 67.86
CA GLN A 733 7.77 -20.83 69.17
C GLN A 733 7.93 -19.78 70.27
N ALA A 734 9.03 -19.01 70.24
CA ALA A 734 9.24 -17.93 71.19
C ALA A 734 8.14 -16.87 71.13
N ASP A 735 7.75 -16.42 69.93
CA ASP A 735 6.67 -15.45 69.72
C ASP A 735 5.36 -15.94 70.38
N VAL A 736 4.98 -17.20 70.13
CA VAL A 736 3.78 -17.82 70.71
C VAL A 736 3.88 -17.96 72.23
N HIS A 737 5.04 -18.34 72.76
CA HIS A 737 5.25 -18.44 74.20
C HIS A 737 5.19 -17.07 74.88
N THR A 738 5.77 -16.03 74.27
CA THR A 738 5.73 -14.65 74.77
C THR A 738 4.29 -14.13 74.80
N GLN A 739 3.55 -14.25 73.70
CA GLN A 739 2.15 -13.81 73.62
C GLN A 739 1.21 -14.62 74.52
N GLY A 740 1.53 -15.90 74.74
CA GLY A 740 0.81 -16.77 75.67
C GLY A 740 1.18 -16.62 77.15
N GLY A 741 2.07 -15.68 77.51
CA GLY A 741 2.50 -15.43 78.89
C GLY A 741 3.48 -16.47 79.47
N ARG A 742 4.00 -17.39 78.64
CA ARG A 742 4.98 -18.44 79.00
C ARG A 742 6.42 -17.92 78.84
N VAL A 743 6.78 -16.92 79.65
CA VAL A 743 8.03 -16.14 79.51
C VAL A 743 9.29 -17.00 79.63
N ARG A 744 9.30 -18.06 80.45
CA ARG A 744 10.49 -18.94 80.58
C ARG A 744 10.72 -19.77 79.32
N GLU A 745 9.66 -20.39 78.81
CA GLU A 745 9.66 -21.19 77.60
C GLU A 745 10.05 -20.37 76.37
N ALA A 746 9.58 -19.11 76.29
CA ALA A 746 9.99 -18.18 75.26
C ALA A 746 11.51 -17.93 75.26
N GLY A 747 12.11 -17.74 76.44
CA GLY A 747 13.56 -17.57 76.58
C GLY A 747 14.34 -18.78 76.07
N PHE A 748 13.93 -19.99 76.45
CA PHE A 748 14.55 -21.23 75.96
C PHE A 748 14.46 -21.37 74.43
N ALA A 749 13.32 -21.02 73.84
CA ALA A 749 13.14 -21.04 72.40
C ALA A 749 14.03 -20.01 71.68
N LEU A 750 14.21 -18.81 72.25
CA LEU A 750 15.12 -17.77 71.72
C LEU A 750 16.58 -18.17 71.80
N ASP A 751 17.01 -18.82 72.88
CA ASP A 751 18.38 -19.31 73.03
C ASP A 751 18.67 -20.46 72.06
N ALA A 752 17.70 -21.37 71.87
CA ALA A 752 17.77 -22.40 70.85
C ALA A 752 17.84 -21.81 69.43
N ALA A 753 17.04 -20.78 69.14
CA ALA A 753 17.11 -20.07 67.86
C ALA A 753 18.49 -19.42 67.63
N ALA A 754 19.07 -18.79 68.66
CA ALA A 754 20.38 -18.17 68.57
C ALA A 754 21.50 -19.19 68.27
N ALA A 755 21.44 -20.37 68.89
CA ALA A 755 22.40 -21.45 68.62
C ALA A 755 22.32 -21.93 67.16
N VAL A 756 21.11 -22.10 66.63
CA VAL A 756 20.91 -22.51 65.23
C VAL A 756 21.35 -21.42 64.25
N LEU A 757 21.06 -20.14 64.55
CA LEU A 757 21.50 -19.00 63.74
C LEU A 757 23.03 -18.91 63.66
N HIS A 758 23.72 -19.12 64.79
CA HIS A 758 25.18 -19.16 64.83
C HIS A 758 25.73 -20.32 63.99
N GLN A 759 25.11 -21.49 64.06
CA GLN A 759 25.48 -22.64 63.23
C GLN A 759 25.24 -22.38 61.73
N ALA A 760 24.17 -21.66 61.39
CA ALA A 760 23.82 -21.33 60.02
C ALA A 760 24.73 -20.25 59.39
N GLN A 761 25.53 -19.54 60.19
CA GLN A 761 26.43 -18.46 59.75
C GLN A 761 25.73 -17.38 58.90
N LEU A 762 24.45 -17.12 59.17
CA LEU A 762 23.69 -16.10 58.45
C LEU A 762 24.23 -14.71 58.78
N ALA A 763 24.35 -13.84 57.77
CA ALA A 763 24.77 -12.45 57.95
C ALA A 763 23.88 -11.74 59.00
N PRO A 764 24.41 -10.82 59.82
CA PRO A 764 23.61 -10.11 60.83
C PRO A 764 22.40 -9.36 60.25
N THR A 765 22.50 -8.90 59.01
CA THR A 765 21.41 -8.27 58.25
C THR A 765 20.38 -9.25 57.71
N ASN A 766 20.59 -10.57 57.78
CA ASN A 766 19.61 -11.55 57.33
C ASN A 766 18.29 -11.39 58.10
N LEU A 767 17.15 -11.41 57.41
CA LEU A 767 15.83 -11.20 58.01
C LEU A 767 15.51 -12.17 59.16
N VAL A 768 16.06 -13.38 59.19
CA VAL A 768 15.88 -14.31 60.31
C VAL A 768 16.58 -13.80 61.58
N ASN A 769 17.79 -13.24 61.44
CA ASN A 769 18.50 -12.58 62.55
C ASN A 769 17.73 -11.34 63.04
N VAL A 770 17.23 -10.51 62.12
CA VAL A 770 16.44 -9.32 62.49
C VAL A 770 15.16 -9.72 63.24
N ARG A 771 14.45 -10.78 62.79
CA ARG A 771 13.28 -11.31 63.52
C ARG A 771 13.64 -11.88 64.88
N HIS A 772 14.82 -12.50 65.04
CA HIS A 772 15.30 -12.94 66.36
C HIS A 772 15.53 -11.77 67.31
N VAL A 773 16.14 -10.67 66.85
CA VAL A 773 16.33 -9.45 67.64
C VAL A 773 14.98 -8.88 68.08
N LEU A 774 13.99 -8.84 67.18
CA LEU A 774 12.64 -8.38 67.49
C LEU A 774 11.96 -9.27 68.54
N ALA A 775 11.91 -10.58 68.31
CA ALA A 775 11.32 -11.55 69.24
C ALA A 775 12.00 -11.50 70.63
N ARG A 776 13.30 -11.24 70.67
CA ARG A 776 14.04 -11.04 71.93
C ARG A 776 13.66 -9.74 72.63
N ALA A 777 13.41 -8.65 71.89
CA ALA A 777 12.91 -7.40 72.47
C ALA A 777 11.50 -7.57 73.05
N GLU A 778 10.60 -8.26 72.34
CA GLU A 778 9.25 -8.59 72.81
C GLU A 778 9.29 -9.47 74.07
N TRP A 779 10.17 -10.47 74.10
CA TRP A 779 10.38 -11.31 75.28
C TRP A 779 10.93 -10.52 76.48
N LEU A 780 11.88 -9.62 76.27
CA LEU A 780 12.41 -8.75 77.32
C LEU A 780 11.31 -7.85 77.91
N ALA A 781 10.44 -7.31 77.04
CA ALA A 781 9.28 -6.54 77.47
C ALA A 781 8.33 -7.39 78.33
N ALA A 782 7.99 -8.61 77.88
CA ALA A 782 7.15 -9.54 78.63
C ALA A 782 7.76 -9.99 79.97
N ARG A 783 9.10 -9.97 80.09
CA ARG A 783 9.84 -10.24 81.34
C ARG A 783 9.88 -9.03 82.28
N GLY A 784 9.46 -7.85 81.82
CA GLY A 784 9.52 -6.58 82.57
C GLY A 784 10.84 -5.81 82.43
N ASP A 785 11.74 -6.25 81.55
CA ASP A 785 13.05 -5.61 81.32
C ASP A 785 12.93 -4.49 80.26
N SER A 786 12.34 -3.39 80.71
CA SER A 786 11.83 -2.31 79.87
C SER A 786 12.91 -1.57 79.07
N GLU A 787 14.05 -1.28 79.70
CA GLU A 787 15.16 -0.57 79.06
C GLU A 787 15.84 -1.45 78.00
N ALA A 788 16.08 -2.72 78.31
CA ALA A 788 16.65 -3.68 77.36
C ALA A 788 15.69 -3.92 76.18
N ALA A 789 14.38 -4.00 76.44
CA ALA A 789 13.37 -4.11 75.39
C ALA A 789 13.38 -2.88 74.46
N ARG A 790 13.36 -1.66 75.01
CA ARG A 790 13.42 -0.41 74.23
C ARG A 790 14.66 -0.35 73.34
N ASN A 791 15.82 -0.70 73.88
CA ASN A 791 17.08 -0.78 73.12
C ASN A 791 17.00 -1.86 72.01
N GLY A 792 16.40 -3.01 72.31
CA GLY A 792 16.17 -4.08 71.35
C GLY A 792 15.28 -3.65 70.17
N PHE A 793 14.15 -2.99 70.44
CA PHE A 793 13.28 -2.44 69.40
C PHE A 793 13.99 -1.37 68.55
N GLY A 794 14.79 -0.50 69.19
CA GLY A 794 15.61 0.49 68.48
C GLY A 794 16.63 -0.16 67.53
N HIS A 795 17.30 -1.22 67.98
CA HIS A 795 18.24 -1.99 67.14
C HIS A 795 17.51 -2.69 65.98
N ALA A 796 16.37 -3.35 66.25
CA ALA A 796 15.57 -3.98 65.19
C ALA A 796 15.15 -2.95 64.13
N LEU A 797 14.72 -1.76 64.54
CA LEU A 797 14.32 -0.68 63.62
C LEU A 797 15.48 -0.21 62.74
N ALA A 798 16.66 0.02 63.32
CA ALA A 798 17.86 0.42 62.56
C ALA A 798 18.27 -0.64 61.52
N LEU A 799 18.15 -1.93 61.87
CA LEU A 799 18.42 -3.03 60.94
C LEU A 799 17.42 -3.03 59.77
N TYR A 800 16.12 -2.85 60.03
CA TYR A 800 15.12 -2.75 58.96
C TYR A 800 15.32 -1.50 58.08
N GLU A 801 15.68 -0.36 58.66
CA GLU A 801 15.95 0.86 57.91
C GLU A 801 17.17 0.73 56.99
N SER A 802 18.24 0.09 57.47
CA SER A 802 19.45 -0.13 56.67
C SER A 802 19.23 -0.98 55.42
N GLN A 803 18.21 -1.83 55.41
CA GLN A 803 17.93 -2.75 54.30
C GLN A 803 16.97 -2.18 53.26
N ASN A 804 16.38 -1.00 53.53
CA ASN A 804 15.38 -0.36 52.66
C ASN A 804 14.25 -1.30 52.22
N CYS A 805 13.96 -2.35 53.01
CA CYS A 805 13.02 -3.41 52.71
C CYS A 805 11.96 -3.51 53.82
N CYS A 806 10.89 -4.27 53.55
CA CYS A 806 9.94 -4.70 54.57
C CYS A 806 9.20 -3.58 55.32
N ARG A 807 8.56 -2.65 54.57
CA ARG A 807 7.68 -1.59 55.13
C ARG A 807 6.66 -2.12 56.15
N ALA A 808 6.07 -3.29 55.88
CA ALA A 808 5.13 -3.98 56.77
C ALA A 808 5.73 -4.24 58.16
N THR A 809 6.90 -4.87 58.20
CA THR A 809 7.58 -5.17 59.45
C THR A 809 8.03 -3.91 60.18
N ARG A 810 8.46 -2.87 59.44
CA ARG A 810 8.79 -1.57 60.04
C ARG A 810 7.59 -0.92 60.72
N ALA A 811 6.42 -0.94 60.07
CA ALA A 811 5.19 -0.42 60.65
C ALA A 811 4.79 -1.19 61.93
N LEU A 812 4.94 -2.51 61.92
CA LEU A 812 4.72 -3.36 63.11
C LEU A 812 5.67 -2.97 64.25
N VAL A 813 6.99 -2.93 63.99
CA VAL A 813 8.00 -2.62 65.03
C VAL A 813 7.78 -1.23 65.63
N LEU A 814 7.42 -0.24 64.82
CA LEU A 814 7.08 1.11 65.30
C LEU A 814 5.86 1.09 66.22
N ALA A 815 4.80 0.37 65.83
CA ALA A 815 3.59 0.29 66.62
C ALA A 815 3.80 -0.46 67.95
N GLU A 816 4.54 -1.57 67.95
CA GLU A 816 4.90 -2.34 69.15
C GLU A 816 5.78 -1.52 70.10
N ARG A 817 6.78 -0.79 69.57
CA ARG A 817 7.60 0.12 70.40
C ARG A 817 6.74 1.22 71.02
N ALA A 818 5.83 1.81 70.26
CA ALA A 818 4.90 2.80 70.78
C ALA A 818 3.97 2.24 71.87
N GLU A 819 3.50 0.98 71.75
CA GLU A 819 2.73 0.34 72.81
C GLU A 819 3.55 0.17 74.09
N LEU A 820 4.81 -0.27 73.97
CA LEU A 820 5.72 -0.41 75.11
C LEU A 820 5.93 0.93 75.84
N GLU A 821 6.22 2.00 75.11
CA GLU A 821 6.39 3.35 75.65
C GLU A 821 5.16 3.81 76.44
N LEU A 822 3.96 3.46 75.98
CA LEU A 822 2.68 3.83 76.60
C LEU A 822 2.30 2.96 77.80
N ASP A 823 2.59 1.66 77.75
CA ASP A 823 2.33 0.71 78.85
C ASP A 823 3.16 1.04 80.09
N LEU A 824 4.38 1.52 79.87
CA LEU A 824 5.35 1.80 80.92
C LEU A 824 5.47 3.30 81.27
N ASP A 825 4.68 4.14 80.60
CA ASP A 825 4.65 5.60 80.77
C ASP A 825 6.04 6.26 80.67
N LEU A 826 6.85 5.79 79.72
CA LEU A 826 8.25 6.17 79.56
C LEU A 826 8.42 7.49 78.80
N ASP A 827 7.99 7.53 77.53
CA ASP A 827 8.11 8.71 76.67
C ASP A 827 6.91 8.83 75.72
N LEU A 828 5.95 9.67 76.10
CA LEU A 828 4.74 9.93 75.31
C LEU A 828 5.06 10.59 73.94
N SER A 829 6.15 11.36 73.84
CA SER A 829 6.54 12.03 72.59
C SER A 829 7.11 11.03 71.58
N ALA A 830 7.96 10.11 72.06
CA ALA A 830 8.45 8.99 71.25
C ALA A 830 7.30 8.10 70.79
N ALA A 831 6.40 7.70 71.69
CA ALA A 831 5.19 6.94 71.36
C ALA A 831 4.34 7.63 70.29
N ALA A 832 4.12 8.95 70.42
CA ALA A 832 3.35 9.71 69.44
C ALA A 832 4.01 9.75 68.05
N THR A 833 5.33 9.87 68.01
CA THR A 833 6.12 9.88 66.77
C THR A 833 6.05 8.52 66.08
N ASP A 834 6.26 7.45 66.84
CA ASP A 834 6.21 6.08 66.32
C ASP A 834 4.82 5.69 65.83
N ALA A 835 3.77 6.05 66.59
CA ALA A 835 2.39 5.85 66.19
C ALA A 835 2.04 6.61 64.89
N ALA A 836 2.58 7.83 64.72
CA ALA A 836 2.39 8.59 63.49
C ALA A 836 3.11 7.94 62.29
N ASN A 837 4.38 7.54 62.47
CA ASN A 837 5.16 6.88 61.43
C ASN A 837 4.56 5.51 61.03
N ALA A 838 4.06 4.74 62.00
CA ALA A 838 3.37 3.48 61.73
C ALA A 838 2.10 3.71 60.89
N ARG A 839 1.32 4.77 61.21
CA ARG A 839 0.12 5.14 60.43
C ARG A 839 0.46 5.64 59.03
N GLU A 840 1.59 6.29 58.83
CA GLU A 840 2.03 6.73 57.50
C GLU A 840 2.38 5.53 56.60
N LEU A 841 2.99 4.50 57.18
CA LEU A 841 3.36 3.28 56.45
C LEU A 841 2.14 2.38 56.17
N ALA A 842 1.16 2.34 57.08
CA ALA A 842 0.04 1.39 57.06
C ALA A 842 -0.74 1.34 55.72
N PRO A 843 -1.18 2.45 55.09
CA PRO A 843 -1.91 2.40 53.82
C PRO A 843 -1.13 1.76 52.67
N ALA A 844 0.20 1.86 52.69
CA ALA A 844 1.05 1.27 51.64
C ALA A 844 1.23 -0.25 51.79
N ILE A 845 0.75 -0.84 52.90
CA ILE A 845 0.87 -2.27 53.25
C ILE A 845 -0.47 -3.00 53.09
N GLU A 846 -1.58 -2.27 52.98
CA GLU A 846 -2.91 -2.83 52.82
C GLU A 846 -3.10 -3.44 51.43
N ALA A 847 -3.23 -4.78 51.36
CA ALA A 847 -3.53 -5.49 50.10
C ALA A 847 -5.01 -5.42 49.70
N GLU A 848 -5.88 -5.33 50.70
CA GLU A 848 -7.34 -5.24 50.62
C GLU A 848 -7.81 -4.13 51.58
N SER A 849 -9.09 -4.09 51.93
CA SER A 849 -9.66 -3.12 52.88
C SER A 849 -9.24 -3.31 54.34
N PHE A 850 -8.68 -4.47 54.73
CA PHE A 850 -8.39 -4.79 56.13
C PHE A 850 -6.97 -5.33 56.36
N SER A 851 -6.28 -4.82 57.39
CA SER A 851 -4.95 -5.24 57.84
C SER A 851 -4.79 -5.12 59.36
N ARG A 852 -4.23 -6.16 59.99
CA ARG A 852 -3.78 -6.14 61.39
C ARG A 852 -2.76 -5.02 61.63
N PHE A 853 -1.83 -4.78 60.70
CA PHE A 853 -0.79 -3.77 60.89
C PHE A 853 -1.38 -2.35 60.91
N THR A 854 -2.33 -2.06 60.01
CA THR A 854 -3.08 -0.81 60.06
C THR A 854 -3.93 -0.71 61.33
N GLY A 855 -4.58 -1.80 61.73
CA GLY A 855 -5.32 -1.87 62.98
C GLY A 855 -4.45 -1.48 64.17
N LEU A 856 -3.25 -2.03 64.26
CA LEU A 856 -2.29 -1.76 65.33
C LEU A 856 -1.81 -0.31 65.32
N ALA A 857 -1.47 0.24 64.15
CA ALA A 857 -1.08 1.64 64.00
C ALA A 857 -2.19 2.61 64.46
N TRP A 858 -3.45 2.32 64.16
CA TRP A 858 -4.59 3.10 64.66
C TRP A 858 -4.86 2.87 66.14
N HIS A 859 -4.69 1.64 66.63
CA HIS A 859 -4.90 1.31 68.04
C HIS A 859 -3.94 2.09 68.93
N VAL A 860 -2.64 2.02 68.62
CA VAL A 860 -1.62 2.73 69.39
C VAL A 860 -1.78 4.25 69.30
N SER A 861 -2.21 4.77 68.15
CA SER A 861 -2.57 6.19 68.02
C SER A 861 -3.74 6.58 68.91
N GLY A 862 -4.75 5.71 69.03
CA GLY A 862 -5.87 5.91 69.96
C GLY A 862 -5.41 6.02 71.40
N ARG A 863 -4.48 5.16 71.83
CA ARG A 863 -3.87 5.21 73.15
C ARG A 863 -3.05 6.48 73.39
N VAL A 864 -2.28 6.93 72.38
CA VAL A 864 -1.56 8.22 72.43
C VAL A 864 -2.54 9.37 72.64
N PHE A 865 -3.65 9.41 71.88
CA PHE A 865 -4.66 10.45 72.03
C PHE A 865 -5.37 10.42 73.39
N GLU A 866 -5.61 9.22 73.94
CA GLU A 866 -6.15 9.03 75.30
C GLU A 866 -5.22 9.68 76.34
N LYS A 867 -3.91 9.39 76.28
CA LYS A 867 -2.89 9.99 77.15
C LYS A 867 -2.70 11.50 76.94
N GLN A 868 -2.93 12.00 75.73
CA GLN A 868 -2.89 13.44 75.42
C GLN A 868 -4.17 14.20 75.82
N GLY A 869 -5.18 13.52 76.39
CA GLY A 869 -6.45 14.17 76.74
C GLY A 869 -7.30 14.56 75.53
N LYS A 870 -7.18 13.83 74.41
CA LYS A 870 -7.94 14.04 73.17
C LYS A 870 -8.94 12.90 72.93
N PRO A 871 -10.03 12.82 73.71
CA PRO A 871 -10.92 11.65 73.70
C PRO A 871 -11.73 11.49 72.40
N ARG A 872 -11.96 12.56 71.61
CA ARG A 872 -12.59 12.43 70.28
C ARG A 872 -11.67 11.71 69.30
N ASP A 873 -10.43 12.19 69.18
CA ASP A 873 -9.42 11.61 68.29
C ASP A 873 -9.10 10.17 68.71
N ALA A 874 -9.05 9.90 70.02
CA ALA A 874 -8.88 8.56 70.58
C ALA A 874 -10.01 7.61 70.14
N ARG A 875 -11.28 8.05 70.30
CA ARG A 875 -12.44 7.25 69.91
C ARG A 875 -12.43 6.91 68.42
N ASP A 876 -12.14 7.89 67.57
CA ASP A 876 -12.11 7.70 66.12
C ASP A 876 -10.96 6.78 65.69
N ALA A 877 -9.79 6.92 66.31
CA ALA A 877 -8.66 6.02 66.08
C ALA A 877 -8.97 4.58 66.52
N PHE A 878 -9.55 4.37 67.70
CA PHE A 878 -9.97 3.04 68.15
C PHE A 878 -11.08 2.44 67.27
N ALA A 879 -12.01 3.26 66.76
CA ALA A 879 -13.04 2.80 65.83
C ALA A 879 -12.43 2.28 64.52
N ARG A 880 -11.47 3.02 63.95
CA ARG A 880 -10.71 2.56 62.77
C ARG A 880 -9.94 1.28 63.06
N ALA A 881 -9.26 1.20 64.21
CA ALA A 881 -8.55 0.00 64.64
C ALA A 881 -9.48 -1.22 64.75
N ALA A 882 -10.66 -1.05 65.37
CA ALA A 882 -11.62 -2.14 65.56
C ALA A 882 -12.14 -2.69 64.22
N VAL A 883 -12.41 -1.83 63.24
CA VAL A 883 -12.83 -2.27 61.88
C VAL A 883 -11.72 -3.07 61.19
N GLN A 884 -10.48 -2.58 61.28
CA GLN A 884 -9.30 -3.24 60.70
C GLN A 884 -9.04 -4.62 61.32
N PHE A 885 -9.03 -4.69 62.65
CA PHE A 885 -8.85 -5.97 63.37
C PHE A 885 -10.00 -6.95 63.13
N ALA A 886 -11.26 -6.49 63.16
CA ALA A 886 -12.42 -7.36 62.92
C ALA A 886 -12.35 -8.02 61.54
N GLY A 887 -11.95 -7.27 60.50
CA GLY A 887 -11.81 -7.80 59.15
C GLY A 887 -10.63 -8.75 58.97
N ALA A 888 -9.48 -8.45 59.59
CA ALA A 888 -8.24 -9.21 59.43
C ALA A 888 -8.11 -10.43 60.36
N LEU A 889 -8.64 -10.34 61.59
CA LEU A 889 -8.45 -11.30 62.69
C LEU A 889 -9.75 -11.92 63.18
N GLY A 890 -10.88 -11.24 62.97
CA GLY A 890 -12.19 -11.68 63.42
C GLY A 890 -12.72 -10.89 64.62
N GLU A 891 -14.03 -11.01 64.82
CA GLU A 891 -14.83 -10.27 65.79
C GLU A 891 -14.46 -10.54 67.26
N SER A 892 -14.09 -11.78 67.57
CA SER A 892 -13.76 -12.24 68.92
C SER A 892 -12.27 -12.14 69.25
N HIS A 893 -11.43 -11.67 68.34
CA HIS A 893 -9.99 -11.63 68.57
C HIS A 893 -9.64 -10.62 69.68
N PRO A 894 -8.67 -10.91 70.58
CA PRO A 894 -8.31 -10.03 71.69
C PRO A 894 -7.95 -8.59 71.28
N GLU A 895 -7.31 -8.41 70.13
CA GLU A 895 -7.01 -7.05 69.59
C GLU A 895 -8.27 -6.29 69.18
N THR A 896 -9.23 -6.96 68.53
CA THR A 896 -10.54 -6.39 68.18
C THR A 896 -11.29 -5.95 69.44
N LEU A 897 -11.30 -6.80 70.47
CA LEU A 897 -11.94 -6.50 71.76
C LEU A 897 -11.24 -5.36 72.49
N ARG A 898 -9.90 -5.32 72.49
CA ARG A 898 -9.11 -4.22 73.08
C ARG A 898 -9.43 -2.88 72.39
N ALA A 899 -9.52 -2.87 71.06
CA ALA A 899 -9.89 -1.66 70.33
C ALA A 899 -11.32 -1.20 70.67
N ARG A 900 -12.29 -2.11 70.74
CA ARG A 900 -13.67 -1.79 71.15
C ARG A 900 -13.77 -1.24 72.58
N ALA A 901 -13.06 -1.85 73.52
CA ALA A 901 -12.97 -1.32 74.88
C ALA A 901 -12.36 0.10 74.89
N GLY A 902 -11.41 0.39 74.00
CA GLY A 902 -10.87 1.74 73.79
C GLY A 902 -11.92 2.74 73.32
N ILE A 903 -12.83 2.35 72.41
CA ILE A 903 -13.96 3.19 71.97
C ILE A 903 -14.85 3.55 73.16
N GLU A 904 -15.20 2.57 73.99
CA GLU A 904 -16.05 2.77 75.16
C GLU A 904 -15.40 3.69 76.20
N ARG A 905 -14.11 3.46 76.52
CA ARG A 905 -13.36 4.33 77.44
C ARG A 905 -13.31 5.77 76.94
N ALA A 906 -12.97 5.98 75.67
CA ALA A 906 -12.92 7.31 75.07
C ALA A 906 -14.30 7.99 75.04
N ALA A 907 -15.38 7.22 74.84
CA ALA A 907 -16.75 7.74 74.89
C ALA A 907 -17.16 8.18 76.30
N LEU A 908 -16.78 7.43 77.34
CA LEU A 908 -17.00 7.82 78.74
C LEU A 908 -16.26 9.12 79.07
N SER A 909 -15.00 9.27 78.65
CA SER A 909 -14.24 10.51 78.83
C SER A 909 -14.89 11.73 78.15
N LEU A 910 -15.53 11.53 76.99
CA LEU A 910 -16.30 12.59 76.31
C LEU A 910 -17.53 13.02 77.09
N GLN A 911 -18.23 12.07 77.73
CA GLN A 911 -19.39 12.37 78.55
C GLN A 911 -18.97 13.18 79.79
N VAL A 912 -17.91 12.76 80.49
CA VAL A 912 -17.37 13.46 81.67
C VAL A 912 -16.96 14.91 81.34
N ASN A 913 -16.26 15.11 80.21
CA ASN A 913 -15.87 16.46 79.78
C ASN A 913 -17.09 17.33 79.46
N LYS A 914 -18.19 16.75 78.94
CA LYS A 914 -19.41 17.52 78.66
C LYS A 914 -20.11 17.94 79.95
N THR A 915 -20.22 17.04 80.94
CA THR A 915 -20.79 17.37 82.25
C THR A 915 -19.94 18.38 83.04
N GLN A 916 -18.61 18.41 82.84
CA GLN A 916 -17.73 19.43 83.44
C GLN A 916 -17.78 20.80 82.74
N ILE A 917 -18.21 20.87 81.48
CA ILE A 917 -18.39 22.13 80.74
C ILE A 917 -19.79 22.71 80.94
N ASP A 918 -20.80 21.86 81.15
CA ASP A 918 -22.18 22.25 81.45
C ASP A 918 -22.36 22.70 82.93
N HIS A 919 -21.41 22.38 83.81
CA HIS A 919 -21.29 22.88 85.19
C HIS A 919 -20.38 24.11 85.27
#